data_AF-A0A1M5YZK7-F1
#
_entry.id   AF-A0A1M5YZK7-F1
#
_cell.length_a   1.000
_cell.length_b   1.000
_cell.length_c   1.000
_cell.angle_alpha   90.00
_cell.angle_beta   90.00
_cell.angle_gamma   90.00
#
_symmetry.space_group_name_H-M   'P 1'
#
loop_
_entity.id
_entity.type
_entity.pdbx_description
1 polymer ?
#
loop_
_entity_poly.entity_id
_entity_poly.type
_entity_poly.pdbx_seq_one_letter_code
_entity_poly.pdbx_strand_id
1 'polypeptide(L)'
;MRALKIAGAAVAAVIVIAALLLIIGIPSGFLTSAIRERVERETGYQLNIAGATRIGLWPSLNVTLNDVTLEAPKDRDTSSRVTVGSVRADMTLSSVWSGHPQITELAIARPVLSVPLLRERVREPTPSSPRPPTSAGESGAHALAIDRVTVTDGAIEFSNLRDRFDTRIDGINAVASVGADRDIKVNGSARAGEHPLKFQIKATAPAPPVERQNIPVELTLEAAGLLQAPLTAKAEARLNGTAVMINGVTGTFGDGAFNGWASVDLASKPLVKLDLDFQRLDVATAQTPAGSGAQGSQGSPNTQASSEPHPWSNETIDLRGLNYVDVQARVSAAELNIGEAHLAPVAIDSALAQGVARIAFSNLGAYGGQANGQLIVDVSGGNPTYALTSDLIGVRALPLLRSVADFDKLDGKLQAKLAVRSAGSSQRAVMSNLSGTVFAVFKDGAIRGLNVVQMIRSLAASPLSGWPEAKEQATDLTQLSASFRIDKGQATTSDLNLVGPLVRVTGTGTVDLAAQTLAFQVEPKLVMTTEGQGRSSDPVGLGIPVMIDGPWADPRIYPDIAGITDNPDAAYAKLKEMGKGLFGGGGQSDQPLGGTLGETLGNLLQQGLGQSRSLPSQTQPNPPPAPQSDPPPPPSQDSQPMNDLLRQLFNR
;
A
#
# COMPACT_ATOMS: atom_id res chain seq x y z
N MET A 1 -22.30 50.96 -71.67
CA MET A 1 -22.94 49.82 -70.96
C MET A 1 -22.39 48.41 -71.30
N ARG A 2 -21.39 48.24 -72.19
CA ARG A 2 -20.77 46.92 -72.47
C ARG A 2 -19.56 46.59 -71.56
N ALA A 3 -18.85 47.57 -71.02
CA ALA A 3 -17.73 47.35 -70.10
C ALA A 3 -18.16 46.86 -68.70
N LEU A 4 -19.34 47.26 -68.21
CA LEU A 4 -19.87 46.83 -66.91
C LEU A 4 -20.33 45.36 -66.89
N LYS A 5 -20.70 44.80 -68.05
CA LYS A 5 -21.10 43.38 -68.18
C LYS A 5 -19.89 42.44 -68.25
N ILE A 6 -18.74 42.92 -68.73
CA ILE A 6 -17.49 42.14 -68.81
C ILE A 6 -16.78 42.13 -67.44
N ALA A 7 -16.85 43.24 -66.68
CA ALA A 7 -16.35 43.30 -65.31
C ALA A 7 -17.16 42.40 -64.34
N GLY A 8 -18.50 42.35 -64.48
CA GLY A 8 -19.34 41.44 -63.68
C GLY A 8 -19.12 39.97 -63.99
N ALA A 9 -18.85 39.61 -65.25
CA ALA A 9 -18.54 38.24 -65.65
C ALA A 9 -17.14 37.79 -65.18
N ALA A 10 -16.16 38.68 -65.15
CA ALA A 10 -14.82 38.39 -64.63
C ALA A 10 -14.82 38.17 -63.11
N VAL A 11 -15.57 38.98 -62.35
CA VAL A 11 -15.72 38.79 -60.90
C VAL A 11 -16.49 37.52 -60.58
N ALA A 12 -17.56 37.21 -61.32
CA ALA A 12 -18.28 35.95 -61.16
C ALA A 12 -17.42 34.72 -61.52
N ALA A 13 -16.57 34.82 -62.57
CA ALA A 13 -15.63 33.76 -62.93
C ALA A 13 -14.54 33.58 -61.87
N VAL A 14 -14.03 34.66 -61.26
CA VAL A 14 -13.08 34.58 -60.14
C VAL A 14 -13.73 33.99 -58.90
N ILE A 15 -15.00 34.30 -58.62
CA ILE A 15 -15.76 33.69 -57.51
C ILE A 15 -16.03 32.20 -57.78
N VAL A 16 -16.36 31.82 -59.01
CA VAL A 16 -16.59 30.41 -59.40
C VAL A 16 -15.27 29.64 -59.43
N ILE A 17 -14.16 30.25 -59.87
CA ILE A 17 -12.81 29.65 -59.82
C ILE A 17 -12.34 29.56 -58.36
N ALA A 18 -12.60 30.55 -57.52
CA ALA A 18 -12.31 30.49 -56.09
C ALA A 18 -13.18 29.44 -55.38
N ALA A 19 -14.46 29.31 -55.76
CA ALA A 19 -15.37 28.27 -55.27
C ALA A 19 -14.97 26.86 -55.77
N LEU A 20 -14.50 26.73 -57.00
CA LEU A 20 -13.96 25.48 -57.56
C LEU A 20 -12.60 25.13 -56.93
N LEU A 21 -11.72 26.10 -56.68
CA LEU A 21 -10.46 25.92 -55.94
C LEU A 21 -10.71 25.58 -54.47
N LEU A 22 -11.81 26.06 -53.89
CA LEU A 22 -12.31 25.66 -52.57
C LEU A 22 -12.81 24.22 -52.55
N ILE A 23 -13.46 23.75 -53.62
CA ILE A 23 -13.91 22.37 -53.79
C ILE A 23 -12.72 21.43 -54.08
N ILE A 24 -11.66 21.92 -54.73
CA ILE A 24 -10.48 21.14 -55.17
C ILE A 24 -9.33 21.16 -54.12
N GLY A 25 -9.35 22.08 -53.15
CA GLY A 25 -8.34 22.20 -52.10
C GLY A 25 -7.10 23.00 -52.53
N ILE A 26 -6.78 24.05 -51.78
CA ILE A 26 -5.55 24.86 -51.98
C ILE A 26 -4.33 23.95 -51.80
N PRO A 27 -3.28 24.02 -52.65
CA PRO A 27 -2.05 23.26 -52.46
C PRO A 27 -1.43 23.55 -51.07
N SER A 28 -1.47 22.56 -50.19
CA SER A 28 -1.06 22.64 -48.78
C SER A 28 0.43 22.93 -48.55
N GLY A 29 1.27 22.86 -49.59
CA GLY A 29 2.72 23.01 -49.50
C GLY A 29 3.22 24.37 -49.03
N PHE A 30 2.50 25.47 -49.32
CA PHE A 30 2.94 26.83 -48.96
C PHE A 30 2.60 27.24 -47.52
N LEU A 31 1.50 26.72 -46.95
CA LEU A 31 1.13 27.00 -45.56
C LEU A 31 1.95 26.18 -44.56
N THR A 32 2.28 24.93 -44.90
CA THR A 32 2.99 24.03 -43.99
C THR A 32 4.39 24.55 -43.63
N SER A 33 5.10 25.18 -44.57
CA SER A 33 6.39 25.82 -44.30
C SER A 33 6.25 27.07 -43.42
N ALA A 34 5.28 27.94 -43.71
CA ALA A 34 5.04 29.16 -42.95
C ALA A 34 4.60 28.87 -41.50
N ILE A 35 3.74 27.88 -41.30
CA ILE A 35 3.30 27.43 -39.96
C ILE A 35 4.48 26.81 -39.21
N ARG A 36 5.27 25.94 -39.86
CA ARG A 36 6.47 25.33 -39.26
C ARG A 36 7.48 26.40 -38.80
N GLU A 37 7.81 27.33 -39.69
CA GLU A 37 8.78 28.38 -39.41
C GLU A 37 8.30 29.31 -38.30
N ARG A 38 6.99 29.60 -38.24
CA ARG A 38 6.42 30.42 -37.17
C ARG A 38 6.45 29.70 -35.83
N VAL A 39 6.07 28.42 -35.79
CA VAL A 39 6.09 27.60 -34.57
C VAL A 39 7.51 27.42 -34.05
N GLU A 40 8.48 27.14 -34.93
CA GLU A 40 9.89 27.03 -34.57
C GLU A 40 10.44 28.36 -34.05
N ARG A 41 10.03 29.50 -34.65
CA ARG A 41 10.45 30.84 -34.22
C ARG A 41 9.85 31.26 -32.88
N GLU A 42 8.59 30.94 -32.61
CA GLU A 42 7.90 31.36 -31.38
C GLU A 42 8.08 30.39 -30.21
N THR A 43 8.20 29.09 -30.47
CA THR A 43 8.26 28.05 -29.42
C THR A 43 9.62 27.35 -29.32
N GLY A 44 10.45 27.42 -30.37
CA GLY A 44 11.69 26.66 -30.47
C GLY A 44 11.52 25.17 -30.82
N TYR A 45 10.29 24.67 -31.01
CA TYR A 45 10.00 23.27 -31.36
C TYR A 45 9.95 23.05 -32.87
N GLN A 46 10.45 21.89 -33.32
CA GLN A 46 10.37 21.50 -34.72
C GLN A 46 9.02 20.85 -35.00
N LEU A 47 8.25 21.45 -35.92
CA LEU A 47 6.95 20.96 -36.33
C LEU A 47 7.06 20.13 -37.61
N ASN A 48 6.76 18.85 -37.52
CA ASN A 48 6.57 17.98 -38.67
C ASN A 48 5.07 17.74 -38.91
N ILE A 49 4.64 17.77 -40.17
CA ILE A 49 3.26 17.55 -40.58
C ILE A 49 3.30 16.49 -41.67
N ALA A 50 2.93 15.25 -41.33
CA ALA A 50 2.97 14.12 -42.25
C ALA A 50 1.66 13.96 -43.05
N GLY A 51 0.53 14.40 -42.48
CA GLY A 51 -0.80 14.24 -43.08
C GLY A 51 -1.25 15.41 -43.95
N ALA A 52 -2.42 15.25 -44.58
CA ALA A 52 -3.01 16.28 -45.42
C ALA A 52 -3.50 17.47 -44.59
N THR A 53 -3.21 18.70 -45.04
CA THR A 53 -3.77 19.94 -44.48
C THR A 53 -5.04 20.31 -45.23
N ARG A 54 -6.16 20.53 -44.53
CA ARG A 54 -7.43 21.01 -45.11
C ARG A 54 -7.76 22.40 -44.59
N ILE A 55 -8.38 23.20 -45.45
CA ILE A 55 -8.84 24.55 -45.12
C ILE A 55 -10.32 24.63 -45.49
N GLY A 56 -11.17 24.95 -44.52
CA GLY A 56 -12.56 25.35 -44.74
C GLY A 56 -12.67 26.86 -44.63
N LEU A 57 -13.38 27.52 -45.56
CA LEU A 57 -13.54 28.98 -45.57
C LEU A 57 -14.96 29.44 -45.19
N TRP A 58 -15.89 28.52 -44.92
CA TRP A 58 -17.28 28.84 -44.65
C TRP A 58 -17.93 27.81 -43.72
N PRO A 59 -18.72 28.20 -42.70
CA PRO A 59 -19.10 29.57 -42.29
C PRO A 59 -18.03 30.33 -41.47
N SER A 60 -16.98 29.65 -41.00
CA SER A 60 -15.78 30.24 -40.40
C SER A 60 -14.53 29.70 -41.09
N LEU A 61 -13.40 30.38 -40.92
CA LEU A 61 -12.11 29.88 -41.41
C LEU A 61 -11.65 28.79 -40.45
N ASN A 62 -11.50 27.56 -40.94
CA ASN A 62 -10.92 26.46 -40.19
C ASN A 62 -9.71 25.88 -40.90
N VAL A 63 -8.66 25.60 -40.14
CA VAL A 63 -7.44 24.96 -40.63
C VAL A 63 -7.28 23.64 -39.88
N THR A 64 -7.32 22.53 -40.62
CA THR A 64 -7.13 21.18 -40.04
C THR A 64 -5.81 20.59 -40.52
N LEU A 65 -4.92 20.30 -39.57
CA LEU A 65 -3.68 19.57 -39.76
C LEU A 65 -3.88 18.13 -39.29
N ASN A 66 -3.37 17.15 -40.03
CA ASN A 66 -3.42 15.73 -39.64
C ASN A 66 -1.99 15.20 -39.49
N ASP A 67 -1.81 14.26 -38.56
CA ASP A 67 -0.55 13.57 -38.28
C ASP A 67 0.60 14.55 -38.05
N VAL A 68 0.46 15.32 -36.96
CA VAL A 68 1.39 16.38 -36.57
C VAL A 68 2.34 15.85 -35.50
N THR A 69 3.64 16.04 -35.67
CA THR A 69 4.64 15.69 -34.66
C THR A 69 5.40 16.95 -34.26
N LEU A 70 5.46 17.25 -32.96
CA LEU A 70 6.34 18.28 -32.40
C LEU A 70 7.49 17.58 -31.69
N GLU A 71 8.72 17.94 -32.07
CA GLU A 71 9.95 17.46 -31.47
C GLU A 71 10.72 18.61 -30.83
N ALA A 72 11.25 18.38 -29.62
CA ALA A 72 12.16 19.31 -28.98
C ALA A 72 13.47 19.42 -29.79
N PRO A 73 14.14 20.59 -29.81
CA PRO A 73 15.39 20.79 -30.55
C PRO A 73 16.50 19.82 -30.11
N LYS A 74 17.33 19.39 -31.09
CA LYS A 74 18.31 18.28 -31.03
C LYS A 74 19.39 18.34 -29.95
N ASP A 75 19.50 19.42 -29.18
CA ASP A 75 20.50 19.56 -28.11
C ASP A 75 20.10 18.92 -26.77
N ARG A 76 18.90 18.33 -26.67
CA ARG A 76 18.47 17.57 -25.50
C ARG A 76 18.40 16.09 -25.85
N ASP A 77 19.34 15.29 -25.34
CA ASP A 77 19.36 13.80 -25.36
C ASP A 77 18.13 13.14 -24.69
N THR A 78 17.07 13.90 -24.45
CA THR A 78 15.83 13.57 -23.74
C THR A 78 14.63 14.18 -24.48
N SER A 79 14.55 13.99 -25.81
CA SER A 79 13.54 14.65 -26.63
C SER A 79 12.13 14.13 -26.32
N SER A 80 11.38 14.86 -25.51
CA SER A 80 9.93 14.68 -25.40
C SER A 80 9.31 14.88 -26.78
N ARG A 81 8.53 13.90 -27.24
CA ARG A 81 7.84 13.95 -28.53
C ARG A 81 6.35 14.09 -28.28
N VAL A 82 5.71 15.02 -28.98
CA VAL A 82 4.26 15.12 -29.01
C VAL A 82 3.80 14.71 -30.40
N THR A 83 3.01 13.65 -30.48
CA THR A 83 2.35 13.22 -31.72
C THR A 83 0.87 13.55 -31.61
N VAL A 84 0.27 14.12 -32.64
CA VAL A 84 -1.14 14.52 -32.63
C VAL A 84 -1.81 14.01 -33.89
N GLY A 85 -2.89 13.25 -33.72
CA GLY A 85 -3.65 12.71 -34.85
C GLY A 85 -4.30 13.80 -35.71
N SER A 86 -4.94 14.80 -35.08
CA SER A 86 -5.51 15.94 -35.79
C SER A 86 -5.52 17.21 -34.93
N VAL A 87 -5.18 18.35 -35.54
CA VAL A 87 -5.29 19.68 -34.95
C VAL A 87 -6.19 20.52 -35.84
N ARG A 88 -7.29 21.04 -35.30
CA ARG A 88 -8.18 21.98 -35.97
C ARG A 88 -8.13 23.33 -35.26
N ALA A 89 -7.80 24.38 -35.99
CA ALA A 89 -7.87 25.76 -35.50
C ALA A 89 -9.01 26.48 -36.24
N ASP A 90 -9.99 26.96 -35.49
CA ASP A 90 -11.11 27.76 -35.98
C ASP A 90 -10.83 29.24 -35.72
N MET A 91 -11.09 30.07 -36.72
CA MET A 91 -10.74 31.48 -36.76
C MET A 91 -11.87 32.31 -37.40
N THR A 92 -11.98 33.57 -37.02
CA THR A 92 -12.90 34.51 -37.67
C THR A 92 -12.26 35.16 -38.89
N LEU A 93 -13.01 35.31 -39.99
CA LEU A 93 -12.52 35.97 -41.21
C LEU A 93 -12.09 37.42 -40.97
N SER A 94 -12.75 38.11 -40.05
CA SER A 94 -12.40 39.48 -39.63
C SER A 94 -11.02 39.56 -38.98
N SER A 95 -10.67 38.61 -38.10
CA SER A 95 -9.37 38.59 -37.42
C SER A 95 -8.22 38.42 -38.40
N VAL A 96 -8.36 37.49 -39.35
CA VAL A 96 -7.32 37.23 -40.37
C VAL A 96 -7.15 38.41 -41.32
N TRP A 97 -8.24 39.06 -41.74
CA TRP A 97 -8.14 40.23 -42.61
C TRP A 97 -7.58 41.46 -41.88
N SER A 98 -7.81 41.59 -40.58
CA SER A 98 -7.26 42.67 -39.75
C SER A 98 -5.75 42.53 -39.46
N GLY A 99 -5.11 41.45 -39.90
CA GLY A 99 -3.70 41.15 -39.62
C GLY A 99 -3.43 40.63 -38.20
N HIS A 100 -4.48 40.45 -37.38
CA HIS A 100 -4.41 39.97 -36.00
C HIS A 100 -5.22 38.66 -35.89
N PRO A 101 -4.69 37.53 -36.41
CA PRO A 101 -5.41 36.26 -36.36
C PRO A 101 -5.71 35.86 -34.91
N GLN A 102 -6.99 35.67 -34.58
CA GLN A 102 -7.45 35.19 -33.28
C GLN A 102 -8.05 33.79 -33.46
N ILE A 103 -7.59 32.84 -32.64
CA ILE A 103 -8.08 31.46 -32.68
C ILE A 103 -9.24 31.35 -31.70
N THR A 104 -10.45 31.18 -32.22
CA THR A 104 -11.65 31.03 -31.40
C THR A 104 -11.72 29.64 -30.75
N GLU A 105 -11.29 28.60 -31.47
CA GLU A 105 -11.21 27.24 -30.93
C GLU A 105 -10.01 26.48 -31.51
N LEU A 106 -9.27 25.81 -30.65
CA LEU A 106 -8.20 24.88 -31.01
C LEU A 106 -8.60 23.47 -30.54
N ALA A 107 -9.06 22.63 -31.47
CA ALA A 107 -9.41 21.25 -31.19
C ALA A 107 -8.25 20.30 -31.53
N ILE A 108 -7.74 19.60 -30.52
CA ILE A 108 -6.62 18.67 -30.58
C ILE A 108 -7.16 17.26 -30.33
N ALA A 109 -7.18 16.43 -31.37
CA ALA A 109 -7.69 15.07 -31.32
C ALA A 109 -6.55 14.04 -31.30
N ARG A 110 -6.63 13.10 -30.35
CA ARG A 110 -5.66 12.03 -30.11
C ARG A 110 -4.21 12.52 -29.98
N PRO A 111 -3.91 13.51 -29.10
CA PRO A 111 -2.53 13.83 -28.78
C PRO A 111 -1.90 12.74 -27.90
N VAL A 112 -0.69 12.32 -28.24
CA VAL A 112 0.15 11.41 -27.46
C VAL A 112 1.43 12.15 -27.10
N LEU A 113 1.62 12.43 -25.81
CA LEU A 113 2.84 13.00 -25.26
C LEU A 113 3.72 11.86 -24.74
N SER A 114 4.87 11.63 -25.37
CA SER A 114 5.87 10.68 -24.90
C SER A 114 6.89 11.40 -24.03
N VAL A 115 6.91 11.07 -22.73
CA VAL A 115 7.83 11.62 -21.73
C VAL A 115 8.85 10.55 -21.35
N PRO A 116 10.13 10.69 -21.76
CA PRO A 116 11.16 9.75 -21.34
C PRO A 116 11.44 9.91 -19.84
N LEU A 117 11.41 8.81 -19.09
CA LEU A 117 11.65 8.81 -17.66
C LEU A 117 13.15 8.70 -17.36
N LEU A 118 13.66 9.58 -16.50
CA LEU A 118 15.07 9.63 -16.11
C LEU A 118 15.26 9.13 -14.67
N ARG A 119 16.29 8.31 -14.45
CA ARG A 119 16.67 7.86 -13.10
C ARG A 119 17.50 8.87 -12.33
N GLU A 120 18.30 9.65 -13.05
CA GLU A 120 19.23 10.63 -12.51
C GLU A 120 18.86 12.03 -12.96
N ARG A 121 19.06 13.01 -12.07
CA ARG A 121 18.94 14.41 -12.42
C ARG A 121 20.19 14.84 -13.17
N VAL A 122 20.03 15.22 -14.42
CA VAL A 122 21.07 15.95 -15.14
C VAL A 122 21.06 17.37 -14.59
N ARG A 123 22.14 17.76 -13.91
CA ARG A 123 22.33 19.14 -13.44
C ARG A 123 22.69 19.97 -14.66
N GLU A 124 21.87 20.97 -15.00
CA GLU A 124 22.25 21.92 -16.05
C GLU A 124 23.60 22.55 -15.67
N PRO A 125 24.57 22.63 -16.60
CA PRO A 125 25.72 23.46 -16.40
C PRO A 125 25.25 24.91 -16.22
N THR A 126 25.69 25.56 -15.15
CA THR A 126 25.47 26.99 -14.89
C THR A 126 25.76 27.76 -16.18
N PRO A 127 24.82 28.56 -16.73
CA PRO A 127 25.06 29.27 -17.98
C PRO A 127 26.28 30.15 -17.81
N SER A 128 27.35 29.80 -18.53
CA SER A 128 28.58 30.57 -18.59
C SER A 128 28.28 31.90 -19.28
N SER A 129 28.28 32.97 -18.49
CA SER A 129 28.21 34.38 -18.89
C SER A 129 26.92 34.81 -19.61
N PRO A 130 26.19 35.82 -19.10
CA PRO A 130 25.07 36.38 -19.85
C PRO A 130 25.61 37.02 -21.14
N ARG A 131 25.35 36.38 -22.29
CA ARG A 131 25.55 37.05 -23.59
C ARG A 131 24.63 38.28 -23.59
N PRO A 132 25.14 39.48 -23.92
CA PRO A 132 24.28 40.66 -24.00
C PRO A 132 23.12 40.36 -24.95
N PRO A 133 21.88 40.74 -24.62
CA PRO A 133 20.79 40.63 -25.57
C PRO A 133 21.16 41.49 -26.78
N THR A 134 21.43 40.85 -27.91
CA THR A 134 21.47 41.53 -29.20
C THR A 134 20.10 42.18 -29.36
N SER A 135 20.09 43.52 -29.43
CA SER A 135 18.92 44.34 -29.65
C SER A 135 18.23 43.92 -30.95
N ALA A 136 17.26 43.01 -30.84
CA ALA A 136 16.25 42.78 -31.85
C ALA A 136 15.19 43.86 -31.66
N GLY A 137 14.99 44.66 -32.71
CA GLY A 137 14.16 45.84 -32.68
C GLY A 137 12.73 45.57 -32.22
N GLU A 138 12.13 46.63 -31.68
CA GLU A 138 10.71 46.79 -31.44
C GLU A 138 9.91 46.29 -32.65
N SER A 139 9.36 45.10 -32.53
CA SER A 139 8.26 44.63 -33.35
C SER A 139 7.38 43.89 -32.37
N GLY A 140 6.27 44.52 -31.99
CA GLY A 140 5.30 43.98 -31.06
C GLY A 140 4.94 42.56 -31.47
N ALA A 141 5.48 41.59 -30.73
CA ALA A 141 5.06 40.20 -30.84
C ALA A 141 3.65 40.13 -30.25
N HIS A 142 2.65 40.42 -31.07
CA HIS A 142 1.25 40.18 -30.75
C HIS A 142 1.10 38.67 -30.50
N ALA A 143 1.06 38.29 -29.22
CA ALA A 143 0.88 36.90 -28.80
C ALA A 143 -0.44 36.38 -29.37
N LEU A 144 -0.40 35.20 -29.98
CA LEU A 144 -1.57 34.53 -30.54
C LEU A 144 -2.63 34.35 -29.43
N ALA A 145 -3.77 35.00 -29.56
CA ALA A 145 -4.86 34.87 -28.60
C ALA A 145 -5.70 33.62 -28.94
N ILE A 146 -5.78 32.69 -27.99
CA ILE A 146 -6.57 31.45 -28.10
C ILE A 146 -7.67 31.50 -27.05
N ASP A 147 -8.93 31.52 -27.50
CA ASP A 147 -10.08 31.67 -26.60
C ASP A 147 -10.47 30.32 -25.96
N ARG A 148 -10.35 29.22 -26.72
CA ARG A 148 -10.74 27.88 -26.28
C ARG A 148 -9.82 26.80 -26.84
N VAL A 149 -9.44 25.84 -26.02
CA VAL A 149 -8.69 24.63 -26.41
C VAL A 149 -9.48 23.40 -25.98
N THR A 150 -9.75 22.50 -26.91
CA THR A 150 -10.44 21.23 -26.67
C THR A 150 -9.48 20.09 -26.97
N VAL A 151 -9.20 19.23 -25.99
CA VAL A 151 -8.41 17.99 -26.13
C VAL A 151 -9.38 16.81 -26.08
N THR A 152 -9.28 15.90 -27.05
CA THR A 152 -10.12 14.70 -27.14
C THR A 152 -9.25 13.46 -27.30
N ASP A 153 -9.50 12.46 -26.45
CA ASP A 153 -8.82 11.15 -26.47
C ASP A 153 -7.28 11.24 -26.43
N GLY A 154 -6.77 12.13 -25.58
CA GLY A 154 -5.33 12.29 -25.38
C GLY A 154 -4.72 11.19 -24.52
N ALA A 155 -3.40 11.02 -24.66
CA ALA A 155 -2.62 10.13 -23.83
C ALA A 155 -1.25 10.73 -23.46
N ILE A 156 -0.75 10.36 -22.29
CA ILE A 156 0.62 10.61 -21.87
C ILE A 156 1.27 9.27 -21.62
N GLU A 157 2.38 9.00 -22.29
CA GLU A 157 3.16 7.77 -22.17
C GLU A 157 4.48 8.11 -21.48
N PHE A 158 4.74 7.44 -20.37
CA PHE A 158 5.94 7.56 -19.60
C PHE A 158 6.75 6.28 -19.74
N SER A 159 7.85 6.35 -20.49
CA SER A 159 8.62 5.16 -20.80
C SER A 159 10.09 5.30 -20.40
N ASN A 160 10.66 4.19 -19.95
CA ASN A 160 12.09 4.01 -19.81
C ASN A 160 12.52 2.75 -20.58
N LEU A 161 13.22 2.95 -21.69
CA LEU A 161 13.64 1.86 -22.59
C LEU A 161 14.63 0.89 -21.94
N ARG A 162 15.43 1.34 -20.96
CA ARG A 162 16.40 0.48 -20.26
C ARG A 162 15.70 -0.48 -19.30
N ASP A 163 14.64 -0.03 -18.67
CA ASP A 163 13.96 -0.76 -17.59
C ASP A 163 12.70 -1.47 -18.03
N ARG A 164 12.28 -1.28 -19.29
CA ARG A 164 10.98 -1.72 -19.84
C ARG A 164 9.82 -1.29 -18.94
N PHE A 165 9.98 -0.16 -18.26
CA PHE A 165 8.92 0.46 -17.49
C PHE A 165 8.16 1.39 -18.43
N ASP A 166 6.88 1.10 -18.59
CA ASP A 166 5.94 1.91 -19.34
C ASP A 166 4.71 2.12 -18.46
N THR A 167 4.31 3.37 -18.30
CA THR A 167 3.05 3.73 -17.67
C THR A 167 2.36 4.79 -18.50
N ARG A 168 1.05 4.67 -18.62
CA ARG A 168 0.25 5.52 -19.51
C ARG A 168 -0.93 6.10 -18.78
N ILE A 169 -1.19 7.37 -19.05
CA ILE A 169 -2.45 8.04 -18.76
C ILE A 169 -3.19 8.14 -20.08
N ASP A 170 -4.41 7.59 -20.17
CA ASP A 170 -5.20 7.55 -21.39
C ASP A 170 -6.57 8.23 -21.22
N GLY A 171 -7.31 8.35 -22.33
CA GLY A 171 -8.65 8.92 -22.33
C GLY A 171 -8.70 10.37 -21.85
N ILE A 172 -7.64 11.14 -22.06
CA ILE A 172 -7.54 12.54 -21.62
C ILE A 172 -8.50 13.37 -22.48
N ASN A 173 -9.57 13.82 -21.87
CA ASN A 173 -10.54 14.72 -22.47
C ASN A 173 -10.54 16.00 -21.63
N ALA A 174 -10.19 17.13 -22.24
CA ALA A 174 -10.08 18.40 -21.52
C ALA A 174 -10.60 19.55 -22.36
N VAL A 175 -11.22 20.53 -21.71
CA VAL A 175 -11.63 21.79 -22.33
C VAL A 175 -11.06 22.92 -21.48
N ALA A 176 -10.16 23.69 -22.06
CA ALA A 176 -9.65 24.93 -21.51
C ALA A 176 -10.33 26.11 -22.22
N SER A 177 -10.73 27.12 -21.46
CA SER A 177 -11.32 28.35 -21.99
C SER A 177 -10.72 29.56 -21.28
N VAL A 178 -10.53 30.64 -22.02
CA VAL A 178 -10.00 31.92 -21.53
C VAL A 178 -11.10 32.97 -21.67
N GLY A 179 -11.55 33.52 -20.54
CA GLY A 179 -12.56 34.57 -20.50
C GLY A 179 -12.00 35.96 -20.81
N ALA A 180 -12.89 36.95 -20.96
CA ALA A 180 -12.53 38.34 -21.23
C ALA A 180 -11.57 38.96 -20.18
N ASP A 181 -11.67 38.50 -18.92
CA ASP A 181 -10.84 38.96 -17.81
C ASP A 181 -9.55 38.13 -17.61
N ARG A 182 -9.18 37.29 -18.59
CA ARG A 182 -8.07 36.31 -18.52
C ARG A 182 -8.28 35.21 -17.47
N ASP A 183 -9.54 34.97 -17.12
CA ASP A 183 -9.94 33.81 -16.34
C ASP A 183 -9.83 32.55 -17.19
N ILE A 184 -8.91 31.69 -16.80
CA ILE A 184 -8.67 30.38 -17.37
C ILE A 184 -9.52 29.37 -16.60
N LYS A 185 -10.38 28.64 -17.32
CA LYS A 185 -11.11 27.49 -16.78
C LYS A 185 -10.74 26.26 -17.57
N VAL A 186 -10.22 25.24 -16.91
CA VAL A 186 -9.88 23.94 -17.49
C VAL A 186 -10.72 22.89 -16.80
N ASN A 187 -11.51 22.14 -17.56
CA ASN A 187 -12.24 20.99 -17.05
C ASN A 187 -11.85 19.76 -17.86
N GLY A 188 -11.65 18.63 -17.19
CA GLY A 188 -11.32 17.41 -17.91
C GLY A 188 -11.45 16.13 -17.11
N SER A 189 -11.24 15.04 -17.82
CA SER A 189 -11.18 13.70 -17.28
C SER A 189 -10.03 12.94 -17.93
N ALA A 190 -9.48 11.97 -17.23
CA ALA A 190 -8.45 11.07 -17.71
C ALA A 190 -8.59 9.70 -17.03
N ARG A 191 -7.80 8.72 -17.44
CA ARG A 191 -7.66 7.44 -16.76
C ARG A 191 -6.18 7.18 -16.48
N ALA A 192 -5.85 6.88 -15.23
CA ALA A 192 -4.51 6.44 -14.82
C ALA A 192 -4.57 4.94 -14.51
N GLY A 193 -4.25 4.12 -15.52
CA GLY A 193 -4.55 2.69 -15.48
C GLY A 193 -6.06 2.46 -15.37
N GLU A 194 -6.48 1.69 -14.36
CA GLU A 194 -7.90 1.38 -14.13
C GLU A 194 -8.69 2.52 -13.45
N HIS A 195 -8.00 3.55 -12.96
CA HIS A 195 -8.61 4.56 -12.09
C HIS A 195 -9.06 5.80 -12.88
N PRO A 196 -10.37 6.12 -12.89
CA PRO A 196 -10.85 7.33 -13.52
C PRO A 196 -10.50 8.58 -12.71
N LEU A 197 -10.09 9.62 -13.41
CA LEU A 197 -9.71 10.93 -12.89
C LEU A 197 -10.62 12.00 -13.49
N LYS A 198 -11.05 12.95 -12.67
CA LYS A 198 -11.68 14.20 -13.12
C LYS A 198 -10.98 15.36 -12.46
N PHE A 199 -10.75 16.42 -13.21
CA PHE A 199 -10.11 17.62 -12.70
C PHE A 199 -10.79 18.88 -13.21
N GLN A 200 -10.81 19.90 -12.37
CA GLN A 200 -11.21 21.25 -12.70
C GLN A 200 -10.16 22.20 -12.17
N ILE A 201 -9.71 23.12 -13.02
CA ILE A 201 -8.73 24.14 -12.69
C ILE A 201 -9.32 25.48 -13.06
N LYS A 202 -9.33 26.42 -12.13
CA LYS A 202 -9.61 27.83 -12.40
C LYS A 202 -8.36 28.61 -12.08
N ALA A 203 -7.92 29.47 -12.98
CA ALA A 203 -6.79 30.34 -12.76
C ALA A 203 -7.04 31.71 -13.38
N THR A 204 -6.39 32.75 -12.88
CA THR A 204 -6.47 34.08 -13.49
C THR A 204 -5.07 34.46 -13.99
N ALA A 205 -4.91 34.54 -15.31
CA ALA A 205 -3.61 34.83 -15.91
C ALA A 205 -3.23 36.33 -15.75
N PRO A 206 -2.02 36.63 -15.27
CA PRO A 206 -1.54 38.00 -15.12
C PRO A 206 -1.27 38.68 -16.47
N ALA A 207 -1.10 40.00 -16.46
CA ALA A 207 -0.63 40.73 -17.63
C ALA A 207 0.80 40.28 -18.01
N PRO A 208 1.12 40.07 -19.30
CA PRO A 208 2.49 39.73 -19.70
C PRO A 208 3.50 40.80 -19.23
N PRO A 209 4.71 40.41 -18.80
CA PRO A 209 5.28 39.06 -18.83
C PRO A 209 4.85 38.18 -17.64
N VAL A 210 4.37 36.95 -17.90
CA VAL A 210 3.82 36.05 -16.88
C VAL A 210 4.87 35.56 -15.86
N GLU A 211 6.16 35.59 -16.23
CA GLU A 211 7.25 35.12 -15.37
C GLU A 211 7.28 35.84 -14.01
N ARG A 212 7.49 35.05 -12.94
CA ARG A 212 7.59 35.54 -11.56
C ARG A 212 6.35 36.25 -11.02
N GLN A 213 5.23 36.27 -11.73
CA GLN A 213 3.96 36.76 -11.21
C GLN A 213 3.17 35.63 -10.53
N ASN A 214 2.40 35.99 -9.51
CA ASN A 214 1.52 35.06 -8.81
C ASN A 214 0.24 34.85 -9.63
N ILE A 215 -0.09 33.59 -9.85
CA ILE A 215 -1.27 33.13 -10.56
C ILE A 215 -2.15 32.46 -9.51
N PRO A 216 -3.26 33.07 -9.09
CA PRO A 216 -4.23 32.40 -8.25
C PRO A 216 -4.78 31.18 -8.99
N VAL A 217 -4.78 30.03 -8.35
CA VAL A 217 -5.26 28.76 -8.90
C VAL A 217 -6.21 28.11 -7.90
N GLU A 218 -7.39 27.72 -8.37
CA GLU A 218 -8.28 26.78 -7.69
C GLU A 218 -8.26 25.44 -8.44
N LEU A 219 -8.05 24.35 -7.71
CA LEU A 219 -8.04 22.97 -8.21
C LEU A 219 -9.12 22.16 -7.50
N THR A 220 -9.91 21.44 -8.27
CA THR A 220 -10.73 20.34 -7.79
C THR A 220 -10.27 19.07 -8.51
N LEU A 221 -9.93 18.03 -7.76
CA LEU A 221 -9.47 16.75 -8.28
C LEU A 221 -10.28 15.62 -7.65
N GLU A 222 -10.91 14.80 -8.49
CA GLU A 222 -11.60 13.59 -8.10
C GLU A 222 -10.88 12.41 -8.75
N ALA A 223 -10.42 11.45 -7.96
CA ALA A 223 -9.64 10.33 -8.45
C ALA A 223 -10.15 9.03 -7.78
N ALA A 224 -11.30 8.54 -8.24
CA ALA A 224 -11.93 7.38 -7.62
C ALA A 224 -11.01 6.16 -7.69
N GLY A 225 -10.78 5.52 -6.54
CA GLY A 225 -9.86 4.39 -6.39
C GLY A 225 -8.41 4.76 -6.06
N LEU A 226 -7.98 6.00 -6.34
CA LEU A 226 -6.67 6.52 -5.93
C LEU A 226 -6.75 7.42 -4.70
N LEU A 227 -7.81 8.22 -4.61
CA LEU A 227 -8.13 9.06 -3.46
C LEU A 227 -9.44 8.56 -2.84
N GLN A 228 -9.51 8.51 -1.50
CA GLN A 228 -10.75 8.17 -0.79
C GLN A 228 -11.82 9.26 -0.95
N ALA A 229 -11.40 10.50 -1.20
CA ALA A 229 -12.25 11.66 -1.21
C ALA A 229 -11.77 12.69 -2.25
N PRO A 230 -12.66 13.60 -2.70
CA PRO A 230 -12.26 14.70 -3.58
C PRO A 230 -11.28 15.63 -2.86
N LEU A 231 -10.29 16.11 -3.63
CA LEU A 231 -9.35 17.13 -3.22
C LEU A 231 -9.79 18.48 -3.78
N THR A 232 -9.98 19.47 -2.92
CA THR A 232 -10.13 20.87 -3.33
C THR A 232 -8.97 21.69 -2.77
N ALA A 233 -8.39 22.55 -3.59
CA ALA A 233 -7.25 23.38 -3.19
C ALA A 233 -7.30 24.75 -3.85
N LYS A 234 -6.88 25.77 -3.11
CA LYS A 234 -6.57 27.12 -3.60
C LYS A 234 -5.12 27.39 -3.31
N ALA A 235 -4.42 28.00 -4.27
CA ALA A 235 -3.01 28.32 -4.12
C ALA A 235 -2.59 29.48 -5.03
N GLU A 236 -1.42 30.03 -4.78
CA GLU A 236 -0.74 30.95 -5.67
C GLU A 236 0.42 30.23 -6.37
N ALA A 237 0.28 30.00 -7.68
CA ALA A 237 1.32 29.43 -8.51
C ALA A 237 2.22 30.54 -9.08
N ARG A 238 3.53 30.31 -9.06
CA ARG A 238 4.52 31.21 -9.66
C ARG A 238 5.49 30.41 -10.52
N LEU A 239 5.68 30.85 -11.75
CA LEU A 239 6.59 30.23 -12.70
C LEU A 239 7.98 30.88 -12.62
N ASN A 240 9.03 30.05 -12.59
CA ASN A 240 10.42 30.48 -12.62
C ASN A 240 11.25 29.52 -13.48
N GLY A 241 11.32 29.79 -14.79
CA GLY A 241 11.91 28.85 -15.75
C GLY A 241 11.13 27.53 -15.76
N THR A 242 11.80 26.42 -15.49
CA THR A 242 11.20 25.07 -15.40
C THR A 242 10.61 24.72 -14.03
N ALA A 243 10.76 25.61 -13.05
CA ALA A 243 10.24 25.42 -11.70
C ALA A 243 8.89 26.13 -11.52
N VAL A 244 7.93 25.39 -10.97
CA VAL A 244 6.62 25.88 -10.53
C VAL A 244 6.63 25.93 -9.01
N MET A 245 6.44 27.11 -8.44
CA MET A 245 6.30 27.30 -7.00
C MET A 245 4.84 27.51 -6.66
N ILE A 246 4.33 26.82 -5.65
CA ILE A 246 2.92 26.81 -5.25
C ILE A 246 2.88 27.19 -3.78
N ASN A 247 2.51 28.43 -3.50
CA ASN A 247 2.50 28.98 -2.14
C ASN A 247 1.07 29.18 -1.65
N GLY A 248 0.89 29.20 -0.32
CA GLY A 248 -0.42 29.47 0.28
C GLY A 248 -1.46 28.43 -0.10
N VAL A 249 -1.06 27.17 -0.24
CA VAL A 249 -1.99 26.06 -0.50
C VAL A 249 -2.93 25.98 0.69
N THR A 250 -4.23 26.03 0.41
CA THR A 250 -5.30 25.82 1.40
C THR A 250 -6.41 25.05 0.75
N GLY A 251 -7.01 24.11 1.46
CA GLY A 251 -7.98 23.23 0.81
C GLY A 251 -8.64 22.23 1.74
N THR A 252 -9.41 21.34 1.14
CA THR A 252 -9.99 20.18 1.82
C THR A 252 -9.65 18.90 1.08
N PHE A 253 -9.38 17.84 1.84
CA PHE A 253 -9.27 16.48 1.36
C PHE A 253 -10.31 15.64 2.10
N GLY A 254 -11.44 15.36 1.43
CA GLY A 254 -12.64 14.89 2.13
C GLY A 254 -13.12 15.91 3.16
N ASP A 255 -13.26 15.46 4.41
CA ASP A 255 -13.71 16.30 5.53
C ASP A 255 -12.55 17.05 6.24
N GLY A 256 -11.30 16.73 5.90
CA GLY A 256 -10.12 17.32 6.51
C GLY A 256 -9.64 18.58 5.77
N ALA A 257 -9.57 19.72 6.46
CA ALA A 257 -8.90 20.90 5.93
C ALA A 257 -7.37 20.71 5.95
N PHE A 258 -6.67 21.31 5.00
CA PHE A 258 -5.20 21.31 4.97
C PHE A 258 -4.64 22.63 4.45
N ASN A 259 -3.39 22.90 4.79
CA ASN A 259 -2.64 24.05 4.31
C ASN A 259 -1.17 23.69 4.00
N GLY A 260 -0.46 24.57 3.30
CA GLY A 260 0.99 24.39 3.09
C GLY A 260 1.55 25.04 1.83
N TRP A 261 2.62 24.44 1.30
CA TRP A 261 3.27 24.86 0.06
C TRP A 261 3.84 23.66 -0.70
N ALA A 262 4.04 23.84 -2.00
CA ALA A 262 4.71 22.87 -2.85
C ALA A 262 5.59 23.57 -3.90
N SER A 263 6.55 22.84 -4.45
CA SER A 263 7.31 23.26 -5.62
C SER A 263 7.66 22.07 -6.48
N VAL A 264 7.56 22.23 -7.79
CA VAL A 264 7.89 21.20 -8.77
C VAL A 264 8.92 21.75 -9.75
N ASP A 265 10.08 21.11 -9.86
CA ASP A 265 11.09 21.40 -10.88
C ASP A 265 11.08 20.32 -11.95
N LEU A 266 10.84 20.72 -13.20
CA LEU A 266 10.68 19.84 -14.36
C LEU A 266 11.88 19.89 -15.32
N ALA A 267 13.04 20.43 -14.92
CA ALA A 267 14.20 20.58 -15.80
C ALA A 267 14.73 19.24 -16.38
N SER A 268 14.68 18.17 -15.59
CA SER A 268 15.05 16.82 -16.03
C SER A 268 14.25 15.77 -15.25
N LYS A 269 14.88 15.04 -14.32
CA LYS A 269 14.15 14.20 -13.36
C LYS A 269 13.36 15.11 -12.40
N PRO A 270 12.03 14.99 -12.33
CA PRO A 270 11.21 15.88 -11.53
C PRO A 270 11.65 15.93 -10.06
N LEU A 271 11.79 17.15 -9.52
CA LEU A 271 11.89 17.37 -8.08
C LEU A 271 10.55 17.85 -7.56
N VAL A 272 9.97 17.13 -6.61
CA VAL A 272 8.80 17.63 -5.86
C VAL A 272 9.27 17.97 -4.46
N LYS A 273 9.02 19.19 -4.02
CA LYS A 273 9.13 19.57 -2.61
C LYS A 273 7.76 19.98 -2.10
N LEU A 274 7.39 19.55 -0.91
CA LEU A 274 6.14 19.96 -0.29
C LEU A 274 6.24 19.96 1.23
N ASP A 275 5.45 20.84 1.83
CA ASP A 275 5.18 20.87 3.27
C ASP A 275 3.67 21.06 3.40
N LEU A 276 2.97 20.05 3.89
CA LEU A 276 1.52 20.03 4.00
C LEU A 276 1.09 19.66 5.42
N ASP A 277 0.21 20.46 5.99
CA ASP A 277 -0.38 20.28 7.31
C ASP A 277 -1.88 20.00 7.19
N PHE A 278 -2.31 18.83 7.64
CA PHE A 278 -3.68 18.34 7.57
C PHE A 278 -4.34 18.36 8.96
N GLN A 279 -5.61 18.73 9.02
CA GLN A 279 -6.41 18.46 10.22
C GLN A 279 -6.73 16.98 10.32
N ARG A 280 -7.12 16.37 9.21
CA ARG A 280 -7.41 14.94 9.10
C ARG A 280 -6.97 14.45 7.73
N LEU A 281 -6.33 13.29 7.69
CA LEU A 281 -5.87 12.64 6.46
C LEU A 281 -6.31 11.18 6.46
N ASP A 282 -7.21 10.80 5.55
CA ASP A 282 -7.68 9.42 5.38
C ASP A 282 -7.04 8.80 4.14
N VAL A 283 -6.17 7.78 4.31
CA VAL A 283 -5.43 7.13 3.23
C VAL A 283 -6.03 5.76 2.93
N ALA A 284 -6.36 5.51 1.66
CA ALA A 284 -6.87 4.22 1.21
C ALA A 284 -5.76 3.16 1.34
N THR A 285 -6.03 2.10 2.09
CA THR A 285 -5.33 0.83 1.87
C THR A 285 -6.07 0.10 0.78
N ALA A 286 -5.35 -0.50 -0.18
CA ALA A 286 -5.95 -1.43 -1.14
C ALA A 286 -6.51 -2.63 -0.37
N GLN A 287 -7.73 -2.49 0.14
CA GLN A 287 -8.54 -3.63 0.53
C GLN A 287 -8.96 -4.28 -0.77
N THR A 288 -8.65 -5.57 -0.91
CA THR A 288 -9.38 -6.46 -1.82
C THR A 288 -10.87 -6.12 -1.67
N PRO A 289 -11.63 -5.94 -2.76
CA PRO A 289 -13.05 -5.70 -2.65
C PRO A 289 -13.64 -6.84 -1.81
N ALA A 290 -14.08 -6.53 -0.58
CA ALA A 290 -15.02 -7.39 0.10
C ALA A 290 -16.18 -7.56 -0.88
N GLY A 291 -16.43 -8.81 -1.26
CA GLY A 291 -17.17 -9.18 -2.47
C GLY A 291 -18.34 -8.25 -2.76
N SER A 292 -18.36 -7.76 -4.01
CA SER A 292 -19.52 -7.11 -4.62
C SER A 292 -20.79 -7.82 -4.19
N GLY A 293 -21.71 -7.06 -3.58
CA GLY A 293 -22.96 -7.55 -3.05
C GLY A 293 -23.74 -8.37 -4.09
N ALA A 294 -23.67 -9.69 -3.96
CA ALA A 294 -24.69 -10.58 -4.47
C ALA A 294 -25.86 -10.51 -3.47
N GLN A 295 -26.75 -9.55 -3.69
CA GLN A 295 -28.01 -9.47 -2.98
C GLN A 295 -28.93 -10.56 -3.51
N GLY A 296 -29.19 -11.58 -2.70
CA GLY A 296 -30.34 -12.47 -2.88
C GLY A 296 -30.07 -13.96 -2.67
N SER A 297 -30.02 -14.41 -1.42
CA SER A 297 -30.79 -15.57 -0.96
C SER A 297 -30.72 -15.68 0.56
N GLN A 298 -31.89 -15.58 1.19
CA GLN A 298 -32.09 -15.84 2.61
C GLN A 298 -31.85 -17.33 2.90
N GLY A 299 -30.94 -17.63 3.82
CA GLY A 299 -30.74 -18.94 4.42
C GLY A 299 -29.99 -18.79 5.75
N SER A 300 -30.69 -19.10 6.84
CA SER A 300 -30.30 -19.27 8.26
C SER A 300 -28.97 -18.69 8.81
N PRO A 301 -29.00 -17.98 9.95
CA PRO A 301 -27.81 -17.57 10.68
C PRO A 301 -27.31 -18.73 11.56
N ASN A 302 -26.48 -19.60 11.01
CA ASN A 302 -25.56 -20.39 11.83
C ASN A 302 -24.34 -20.85 11.03
N THR A 303 -23.40 -19.95 10.84
CA THR A 303 -22.00 -20.30 10.62
C THR A 303 -21.19 -19.37 11.50
N GLN A 304 -20.65 -19.93 12.58
CA GLN A 304 -19.54 -19.34 13.31
C GLN A 304 -18.47 -19.02 12.26
N ALA A 305 -18.21 -17.72 12.07
CA ALA A 305 -17.03 -17.29 11.37
C ALA A 305 -15.83 -17.72 12.22
N SER A 306 -15.31 -18.93 11.95
CA SER A 306 -13.91 -19.21 12.18
C SER A 306 -13.16 -18.20 11.33
N SER A 307 -12.57 -17.21 12.00
CA SER A 307 -11.57 -16.31 11.43
C SER A 307 -10.41 -17.18 10.95
N GLU A 308 -10.48 -17.67 9.71
CA GLU A 308 -9.32 -18.28 9.06
C GLU A 308 -8.21 -17.23 9.01
N PRO A 309 -6.98 -17.57 9.44
CA PRO A 309 -5.85 -16.65 9.38
C PRO A 309 -5.68 -16.14 7.95
N HIS A 310 -5.73 -14.82 7.74
CA HIS A 310 -5.45 -14.26 6.42
C HIS A 310 -3.96 -14.42 6.10
N PRO A 311 -3.59 -15.27 5.12
CA PRO A 311 -2.19 -15.45 4.77
C PRO A 311 -1.62 -14.17 4.15
N TRP A 312 -0.31 -13.95 4.30
CA TRP A 312 0.36 -12.80 3.69
C TRP A 312 0.15 -12.74 2.18
N SER A 313 -0.21 -11.56 1.66
CA SER A 313 -0.50 -11.40 0.24
C SER A 313 0.72 -11.70 -0.64
N ASN A 314 0.47 -12.39 -1.74
CA ASN A 314 1.42 -12.63 -2.83
C ASN A 314 1.38 -11.55 -3.91
N GLU A 315 0.48 -10.59 -3.78
CA GLU A 315 0.34 -9.49 -4.72
C GLU A 315 1.65 -8.70 -4.82
N THR A 316 2.01 -8.35 -6.06
CA THR A 316 3.25 -7.62 -6.32
C THR A 316 3.07 -6.17 -5.93
N ILE A 317 3.89 -5.72 -4.99
CA ILE A 317 4.01 -4.31 -4.60
C ILE A 317 4.78 -3.59 -5.69
N ASP A 318 4.08 -2.79 -6.52
CA ASP A 318 4.73 -2.02 -7.58
C ASP A 318 5.29 -0.70 -7.06
N LEU A 319 6.60 -0.66 -6.86
CA LEU A 319 7.34 0.52 -6.41
C LEU A 319 8.22 1.13 -7.51
N ARG A 320 8.13 0.63 -8.75
CA ARG A 320 9.04 1.00 -9.84
C ARG A 320 8.97 2.49 -10.18
N GLY A 321 7.80 3.10 -10.01
CA GLY A 321 7.57 4.54 -10.22
C GLY A 321 8.46 5.45 -9.37
N LEU A 322 8.89 5.01 -8.18
CA LEU A 322 9.72 5.80 -7.27
C LEU A 322 11.14 6.06 -7.83
N ASN A 323 11.57 5.35 -8.87
CA ASN A 323 12.86 5.61 -9.51
C ASN A 323 12.87 6.89 -10.36
N TYR A 324 11.71 7.43 -10.74
CA TYR A 324 11.60 8.46 -11.78
C TYR A 324 11.18 9.83 -11.27
N VAL A 325 11.02 9.97 -9.96
CA VAL A 325 10.74 11.24 -9.28
C VAL A 325 11.63 11.34 -8.05
N ASP A 326 12.14 12.53 -7.76
CA ASP A 326 12.75 12.83 -6.47
C ASP A 326 11.76 13.66 -5.64
N VAL A 327 11.60 13.32 -4.36
CA VAL A 327 10.61 13.96 -3.46
C VAL A 327 11.29 14.41 -2.17
N GLN A 328 10.93 15.60 -1.68
CA GLN A 328 11.21 16.06 -0.32
C GLN A 328 9.90 16.55 0.28
N ALA A 329 9.29 15.75 1.13
CA ALA A 329 7.95 15.98 1.62
C ALA A 329 7.93 15.96 3.15
N ARG A 330 7.40 17.03 3.74
CA ARG A 330 6.95 17.05 5.12
C ARG A 330 5.43 16.99 5.13
N VAL A 331 4.88 16.03 5.87
CA VAL A 331 3.44 15.89 6.02
C VAL A 331 3.14 15.79 7.51
N SER A 332 2.36 16.73 8.02
CA SER A 332 1.79 16.66 9.36
C SER A 332 0.28 16.46 9.29
N ALA A 333 -0.26 15.74 10.27
CA ALA A 333 -1.69 15.58 10.44
C ALA A 333 -2.06 15.54 11.93
N ALA A 334 -3.13 16.22 12.33
CA ALA A 334 -3.66 16.06 13.69
C ALA A 334 -4.26 14.65 13.87
N GLU A 335 -4.89 14.12 12.81
CA GLU A 335 -5.39 12.74 12.73
C GLU A 335 -5.04 12.13 11.37
N LEU A 336 -4.46 10.94 11.37
CA LEU A 336 -4.15 10.14 10.18
C LEU A 336 -4.80 8.77 10.32
N ASN A 337 -5.68 8.45 9.39
CA ASN A 337 -6.36 7.17 9.31
C ASN A 337 -5.84 6.40 8.09
N ILE A 338 -5.30 5.20 8.31
CA ILE A 338 -4.80 4.31 7.24
C ILE A 338 -5.46 2.95 7.41
N GLY A 339 -6.46 2.65 6.57
CA GLY A 339 -7.29 1.45 6.76
C GLY A 339 -7.97 1.48 8.13
N GLU A 340 -7.69 0.48 8.99
CA GLU A 340 -8.18 0.43 10.38
C GLU A 340 -7.22 1.10 11.39
N ALA A 341 -6.06 1.57 10.95
CA ALA A 341 -5.08 2.21 11.82
C ALA A 341 -5.44 3.67 12.05
N HIS A 342 -5.49 4.06 13.33
CA HIS A 342 -5.75 5.42 13.78
C HIS A 342 -4.50 5.99 14.46
N LEU A 343 -3.92 7.04 13.88
CA LEU A 343 -2.67 7.67 14.33
C LEU A 343 -2.91 9.16 14.59
N ALA A 344 -2.54 9.64 15.78
CA ALA A 344 -2.78 11.03 16.17
C ALA A 344 -1.88 11.43 17.36
N PRO A 345 -1.05 12.49 17.26
CA PRO A 345 -0.74 13.29 16.07
C PRO A 345 0.31 12.62 15.18
N VAL A 346 0.49 13.12 13.95
CA VAL A 346 1.47 12.62 12.98
C VAL A 346 2.33 13.72 12.42
N ALA A 347 3.64 13.46 12.35
CA ALA A 347 4.61 14.25 11.59
C ALA A 347 5.57 13.30 10.88
N ILE A 348 5.58 13.36 9.54
CA ILE A 348 6.37 12.50 8.67
C ILE A 348 7.25 13.38 7.79
N ASP A 349 8.56 13.18 7.90
CA ASP A 349 9.54 13.73 6.98
C ASP A 349 9.95 12.61 6.00
N SER A 350 9.81 12.85 4.71
CA SER A 350 10.13 11.88 3.67
C SER A 350 11.04 12.49 2.60
N ALA A 351 12.03 11.72 2.19
CA ALA A 351 12.96 12.07 1.13
C ALA A 351 13.15 10.88 0.19
N LEU A 352 12.82 11.05 -1.07
CA LEU A 352 13.06 10.10 -2.15
C LEU A 352 14.10 10.67 -3.09
N ALA A 353 15.23 9.98 -3.22
CA ALA A 353 16.27 10.35 -4.16
C ALA A 353 16.87 9.07 -4.76
N GLN A 354 17.02 9.06 -6.09
CA GLN A 354 17.66 7.94 -6.80
C GLN A 354 17.05 6.55 -6.50
N GLY A 355 15.73 6.49 -6.27
CA GLY A 355 15.04 5.24 -5.94
C GLY A 355 15.16 4.80 -4.47
N VAL A 356 15.78 5.60 -3.60
CA VAL A 356 15.83 5.34 -2.16
C VAL A 356 14.91 6.32 -1.43
N ALA A 357 13.83 5.80 -0.87
CA ALA A 357 12.93 6.53 0.02
C ALA A 357 13.39 6.40 1.46
N ARG A 358 13.56 7.53 2.15
CA ARG A 358 13.75 7.60 3.61
C ARG A 358 12.55 8.29 4.21
N ILE A 359 11.88 7.63 5.14
CA ILE A 359 10.67 8.09 5.79
C ILE A 359 10.96 8.09 7.29
N ALA A 360 11.04 9.27 7.90
CA ALA A 360 11.24 9.44 9.32
C ALA A 360 9.94 9.92 9.95
N PHE A 361 9.60 9.35 11.10
CA PHE A 361 8.44 9.74 11.90
C PHE A 361 8.90 9.98 13.34
N SER A 362 8.54 11.14 13.87
CA SER A 362 8.90 11.56 15.23
C SER A 362 7.64 11.94 15.97
N ASN A 363 7.52 11.50 17.23
CA ASN A 363 6.36 11.72 18.09
C ASN A 363 5.03 11.28 17.44
N LEU A 364 5.07 10.20 16.65
CA LEU A 364 3.87 9.63 16.03
C LEU A 364 2.98 9.07 17.15
N GLY A 365 1.80 9.64 17.35
CA GLY A 365 0.84 9.10 18.31
C GLY A 365 0.16 7.86 17.77
N ALA A 366 0.22 6.75 18.51
CA ALA A 366 -0.37 5.48 18.13
C ALA A 366 -1.03 4.82 19.34
N TYR A 367 -2.35 4.63 19.28
CA TYR A 367 -3.15 3.93 20.30
C TYR A 367 -2.85 4.37 21.75
N GLY A 368 -2.81 5.69 22.00
CA GLY A 368 -2.55 6.28 23.32
C GLY A 368 -1.08 6.33 23.75
N GLY A 369 -0.16 5.80 22.93
CA GLY A 369 1.29 5.91 23.12
C GLY A 369 1.97 6.68 21.99
N GLN A 370 3.29 6.57 21.92
CA GLN A 370 4.13 7.24 20.94
C GLN A 370 5.06 6.27 20.22
N ALA A 371 5.35 6.58 18.96
CA ALA A 371 6.28 5.87 18.11
C ALA A 371 7.27 6.85 17.47
N ASN A 372 8.54 6.45 17.42
CA ASN A 372 9.62 7.19 16.78
C ASN A 372 10.43 6.23 15.92
N GLY A 373 10.84 6.63 14.74
CA GLY A 373 11.60 5.73 13.89
C GLY A 373 11.87 6.22 12.48
N GLN A 374 12.48 5.33 11.72
CA GLN A 374 12.82 5.52 10.33
C GLN A 374 12.58 4.23 9.54
N LEU A 375 11.90 4.38 8.40
CA LEU A 375 11.76 3.39 7.36
C LEU A 375 12.58 3.82 6.14
N ILE A 376 13.43 2.93 5.64
CA ILE A 376 14.16 3.08 4.39
C ILE A 376 13.62 2.05 3.41
N VAL A 377 13.24 2.50 2.22
CA VAL A 377 12.80 1.65 1.11
C VAL A 377 13.71 1.92 -0.07
N ASP A 378 14.50 0.93 -0.47
CA ASP A 378 15.39 1.02 -1.62
C ASP A 378 14.80 0.20 -2.78
N VAL A 379 14.44 0.91 -3.85
CA VAL A 379 13.91 0.35 -5.10
C VAL A 379 14.84 0.65 -6.28
N SER A 380 16.08 1.08 -6.03
CA SER A 380 17.03 1.44 -7.10
C SER A 380 17.41 0.21 -7.95
N GLY A 381 17.34 -0.97 -7.33
CA GLY A 381 17.48 -2.29 -7.97
C GLY A 381 16.14 -2.93 -8.36
N GLY A 382 16.20 -4.15 -8.91
CA GLY A 382 14.99 -4.90 -9.32
C GLY A 382 14.26 -5.61 -8.17
N ASN A 383 14.89 -5.78 -7.01
CA ASN A 383 14.28 -6.39 -5.82
C ASN A 383 14.29 -5.36 -4.67
N PRO A 384 13.13 -4.86 -4.22
CA PRO A 384 13.10 -3.79 -3.23
C PRO A 384 13.55 -4.30 -1.86
N THR A 385 14.30 -3.46 -1.16
CA THR A 385 14.76 -3.73 0.21
C THR A 385 14.17 -2.73 1.18
N TYR A 386 13.93 -3.18 2.41
CA TYR A 386 13.29 -2.41 3.47
C TYR A 386 14.15 -2.49 4.72
N ALA A 387 14.31 -1.37 5.41
CA ALA A 387 14.92 -1.32 6.73
C ALA A 387 14.07 -0.44 7.65
N LEU A 388 13.63 -0.98 8.78
CA LEU A 388 12.84 -0.30 9.79
C LEU A 388 13.59 -0.27 11.11
N THR A 389 13.75 0.93 11.65
CA THR A 389 14.16 1.16 13.04
C THR A 389 13.04 1.91 13.74
N SER A 390 12.57 1.42 14.88
CA SER A 390 11.44 2.04 15.58
C SER A 390 11.50 1.79 17.08
N ASP A 391 11.20 2.81 17.86
CA ASP A 391 10.99 2.79 19.30
C ASP A 391 9.51 3.11 19.59
N LEU A 392 8.83 2.20 20.29
CA LEU A 392 7.45 2.36 20.75
C LEU A 392 7.44 2.57 22.26
N ILE A 393 6.65 3.53 22.73
CA ILE A 393 6.53 3.86 24.16
C ILE A 393 5.06 4.01 24.53
N GLY A 394 4.58 3.10 25.37
CA GLY A 394 3.24 3.18 25.95
C GLY A 394 2.09 2.91 24.98
N VAL A 395 2.37 2.36 23.80
CA VAL A 395 1.37 2.05 22.76
C VAL A 395 0.45 0.92 23.26
N ARG A 396 -0.87 1.02 23.10
CA ARG A 396 -1.74 -0.11 23.48
C ARG A 396 -1.55 -1.27 22.49
N ALA A 397 -1.14 -2.42 22.99
CA ALA A 397 -0.77 -3.58 22.18
C ALA A 397 -1.95 -4.17 21.39
N LEU A 398 -3.10 -4.35 22.03
CA LEU A 398 -4.24 -5.03 21.41
C LEU A 398 -4.71 -4.40 20.08
N PRO A 399 -5.04 -3.10 20.00
CA PRO A 399 -5.48 -2.51 18.74
C PRO A 399 -4.37 -2.48 17.68
N LEU A 400 -3.10 -2.32 18.10
CA LEU A 400 -1.96 -2.40 17.19
C LEU A 400 -1.82 -3.80 16.58
N LEU A 401 -1.75 -4.84 17.41
CA LEU A 401 -1.55 -6.22 16.97
C LEU A 401 -2.72 -6.75 16.14
N ARG A 402 -3.94 -6.32 16.47
CA ARG A 402 -5.13 -6.60 15.65
C ARG A 402 -5.03 -5.98 14.26
N SER A 403 -4.66 -4.70 14.17
CA SER A 403 -4.60 -3.98 12.89
C SER A 403 -3.50 -4.49 11.94
N VAL A 404 -2.39 -5.02 12.48
CA VAL A 404 -1.20 -5.37 11.69
C VAL A 404 -1.09 -6.88 11.41
N ALA A 405 -1.54 -7.72 12.33
CA ALA A 405 -1.29 -9.16 12.29
C ALA A 405 -2.52 -10.02 12.63
N ASP A 406 -3.70 -9.39 12.74
CA ASP A 406 -4.95 -10.05 13.17
C ASP A 406 -4.79 -10.85 14.47
N PHE A 407 -3.99 -10.30 15.40
CA PHE A 407 -3.67 -10.94 16.67
C PHE A 407 -4.33 -10.20 17.85
N ASP A 408 -5.24 -10.86 18.55
CA ASP A 408 -6.11 -10.26 19.57
C ASP A 408 -5.93 -10.86 20.98
N LYS A 409 -5.00 -11.80 21.16
CA LYS A 409 -4.81 -12.52 22.42
C LYS A 409 -3.95 -11.78 23.46
N LEU A 410 -3.30 -10.67 23.10
CA LEU A 410 -2.42 -9.94 24.01
C LEU A 410 -2.81 -8.47 24.13
N ASP A 411 -3.02 -8.04 25.37
CA ASP A 411 -3.35 -6.67 25.73
C ASP A 411 -2.36 -6.13 26.77
N GLY A 412 -2.09 -4.82 26.73
CA GLY A 412 -1.12 -4.15 27.62
C GLY A 412 -0.49 -2.90 27.00
N LYS A 413 0.25 -2.14 27.82
CA LYS A 413 1.08 -1.01 27.37
C LYS A 413 2.41 -1.53 26.82
N LEU A 414 2.60 -1.42 25.52
CA LEU A 414 3.77 -1.86 24.80
C LEU A 414 4.89 -0.82 24.87
N GLN A 415 6.08 -1.28 25.23
CA GLN A 415 7.35 -0.64 24.99
C GLN A 415 8.16 -1.56 24.09
N ALA A 416 8.57 -1.11 22.92
CA ALA A 416 9.29 -1.97 21.97
C ALA A 416 10.43 -1.22 21.29
N LYS A 417 11.48 -1.97 20.96
CA LYS A 417 12.57 -1.52 20.10
C LYS A 417 12.72 -2.50 18.95
N LEU A 418 12.67 -1.99 17.72
CA LEU A 418 12.75 -2.78 16.50
C LEU A 418 13.92 -2.27 15.66
N ALA A 419 14.73 -3.20 15.17
CA ALA A 419 15.73 -2.96 14.14
C ALA A 419 15.70 -4.15 13.19
N VAL A 420 14.90 -4.02 12.12
CA VAL A 420 14.62 -5.11 11.18
C VAL A 420 14.88 -4.68 9.75
N ARG A 421 15.27 -5.64 8.92
CA ARG A 421 15.49 -5.48 7.48
C ARG A 421 14.86 -6.63 6.72
N SER A 422 14.44 -6.38 5.49
CA SER A 422 13.91 -7.41 4.60
C SER A 422 14.11 -7.04 3.13
N ALA A 423 13.79 -7.97 2.23
CA ALA A 423 13.73 -7.75 0.80
C ALA A 423 12.57 -8.57 0.19
N GLY A 424 11.90 -8.01 -0.81
CA GLY A 424 10.86 -8.72 -1.53
C GLY A 424 9.79 -7.81 -2.14
N SER A 425 9.24 -8.23 -3.27
CA SER A 425 8.20 -7.51 -4.00
C SER A 425 6.77 -7.88 -3.58
N SER A 426 6.56 -8.61 -2.48
CA SER A 426 5.24 -8.96 -1.94
C SER A 426 5.27 -9.03 -0.42
N GLN A 427 4.10 -8.94 0.23
CA GLN A 427 4.01 -9.00 1.69
C GLN A 427 4.59 -10.32 2.22
N ARG A 428 4.25 -11.45 1.59
CA ARG A 428 4.81 -12.75 1.97
C ARG A 428 6.33 -12.77 1.86
N ALA A 429 6.90 -12.27 0.76
CA ALA A 429 8.35 -12.24 0.59
C ALA A 429 9.05 -11.36 1.65
N VAL A 430 8.43 -10.22 1.99
CA VAL A 430 8.93 -9.34 3.06
C VAL A 430 8.93 -10.05 4.42
N MET A 431 7.87 -10.80 4.76
CA MET A 431 7.81 -11.52 6.03
C MET A 431 8.76 -12.73 6.05
N SER A 432 8.86 -13.48 4.95
CA SER A 432 9.77 -14.63 4.82
C SER A 432 11.26 -14.25 4.83
N ASN A 433 11.63 -13.04 4.40
CA ASN A 433 13.02 -12.59 4.36
C ASN A 433 13.39 -11.65 5.52
N LEU A 434 12.47 -11.41 6.46
CA LEU A 434 12.70 -10.50 7.58
C LEU A 434 13.87 -11.00 8.43
N SER A 435 14.77 -10.10 8.82
CA SER A 435 15.91 -10.39 9.68
C SER A 435 16.19 -9.20 10.59
N GLY A 436 16.68 -9.44 11.81
CA GLY A 436 17.01 -8.37 12.75
C GLY A 436 16.69 -8.72 14.20
N THR A 437 16.41 -7.69 15.00
CA THR A 437 16.13 -7.84 16.42
C THR A 437 14.89 -7.05 16.83
N VAL A 438 14.11 -7.65 17.72
CA VAL A 438 12.95 -7.01 18.34
C VAL A 438 13.03 -7.24 19.84
N PHE A 439 12.91 -6.17 20.61
CA PHE A 439 12.72 -6.23 22.06
C PHE A 439 11.35 -5.68 22.39
N ALA A 440 10.56 -6.41 23.16
CA ALA A 440 9.21 -5.99 23.54
C ALA A 440 8.96 -6.21 25.03
N VAL A 441 8.31 -5.23 25.65
CA VAL A 441 7.86 -5.25 27.04
C VAL A 441 6.41 -4.76 27.07
N PHE A 442 5.52 -5.61 27.53
CA PHE A 442 4.11 -5.29 27.79
C PHE A 442 3.97 -5.09 29.29
N LYS A 443 3.32 -4.00 29.71
CA LYS A 443 3.03 -3.68 31.12
C LYS A 443 1.53 -3.51 31.31
N ASP A 444 1.04 -3.81 32.51
CA ASP A 444 -0.35 -3.56 32.92
C ASP A 444 -1.38 -4.07 31.88
N GLY A 445 -1.41 -5.38 31.69
CA GLY A 445 -2.12 -6.02 30.60
C GLY A 445 -2.83 -7.31 30.97
N ALA A 446 -3.25 -8.04 29.94
CA ALA A 446 -3.80 -9.38 30.10
C ALA A 446 -3.56 -10.23 28.84
N ILE A 447 -3.39 -11.54 29.04
CA ILE A 447 -3.49 -12.53 27.97
C ILE A 447 -4.97 -12.94 27.89
N ARG A 448 -5.60 -12.73 26.73
CA ARG A 448 -7.00 -13.06 26.46
C ARG A 448 -7.12 -14.47 25.90
N GLY A 449 -8.22 -15.14 26.22
CA GLY A 449 -8.45 -16.54 25.85
C GLY A 449 -7.66 -17.55 26.68
N LEU A 450 -7.00 -17.11 27.76
CA LEU A 450 -6.18 -17.95 28.63
C LEU A 450 -6.38 -17.56 30.10
N ASN A 451 -6.79 -18.48 30.97
CA ASN A 451 -6.81 -18.26 32.42
C ASN A 451 -5.88 -19.28 33.09
N VAL A 452 -4.61 -18.89 33.24
CA VAL A 452 -3.54 -19.75 33.79
C VAL A 452 -3.90 -20.26 35.20
N VAL A 453 -4.65 -19.49 36.01
CA VAL A 453 -5.08 -19.92 37.35
C VAL A 453 -6.13 -21.03 37.28
N GLN A 454 -7.14 -20.90 36.41
CA GLN A 454 -8.13 -21.95 36.20
C GLN A 454 -7.51 -23.20 35.58
N MET A 455 -6.61 -23.01 34.63
CA MET A 455 -5.77 -24.04 34.00
C MET A 455 -5.02 -24.89 35.05
N ILE A 456 -4.35 -24.23 36.01
CA ILE A 456 -3.66 -24.92 37.10
C ILE A 456 -4.65 -25.67 38.01
N ARG A 457 -5.78 -25.05 38.36
CA ARG A 457 -6.80 -25.68 39.20
C ARG A 457 -7.46 -26.88 38.51
N SER A 458 -7.70 -26.83 37.20
CA SER A 458 -8.25 -27.94 36.43
C SER A 458 -7.26 -29.09 36.27
N LEU A 459 -5.96 -28.79 36.10
CA LEU A 459 -4.91 -29.82 36.09
C LEU A 459 -4.81 -30.55 37.43
N ALA A 460 -4.95 -29.83 38.56
CA ALA A 460 -4.97 -30.44 39.88
C ALA A 460 -6.23 -31.29 40.13
N ALA A 461 -7.36 -30.95 39.50
CA ALA A 461 -8.64 -31.63 39.72
C ALA A 461 -8.92 -32.79 38.74
N SER A 462 -8.47 -32.72 37.49
CA SER A 462 -8.75 -33.73 36.45
C SER A 462 -7.71 -33.68 35.32
N PRO A 463 -6.54 -34.31 35.49
CA PRO A 463 -5.42 -34.25 34.53
C PRO A 463 -5.68 -34.95 33.18
N LEU A 464 -6.78 -35.72 33.05
CA LEU A 464 -7.09 -36.54 31.88
C LEU A 464 -8.17 -35.97 30.94
N SER A 465 -8.82 -34.86 31.31
CA SER A 465 -10.05 -34.38 30.63
C SER A 465 -9.84 -33.32 29.56
N GLY A 466 -8.60 -32.89 29.31
CA GLY A 466 -8.34 -31.75 28.42
C GLY A 466 -8.78 -30.41 29.01
N TRP A 467 -8.37 -29.31 28.38
CA TRP A 467 -8.61 -27.96 28.88
C TRP A 467 -10.03 -27.50 28.50
N PRO A 468 -10.86 -27.02 29.44
CA PRO A 468 -12.11 -26.37 29.08
C PRO A 468 -11.82 -25.00 28.46
N GLU A 469 -12.02 -24.88 27.15
CA GLU A 469 -12.07 -23.59 26.45
C GLU A 469 -13.29 -22.81 26.92
N ALA A 470 -13.07 -21.84 27.80
CA ALA A 470 -14.10 -20.85 28.14
C ALA A 470 -13.71 -19.50 27.52
N LYS A 471 -14.61 -18.95 26.70
CA LYS A 471 -14.43 -17.71 25.92
C LYS A 471 -14.12 -16.45 26.75
N GLU A 472 -14.25 -16.51 28.08
CA GLU A 472 -14.06 -15.38 29.01
C GLU A 472 -12.83 -15.53 29.92
N GLN A 473 -11.88 -16.37 29.54
CA GLN A 473 -10.67 -16.57 30.31
C GLN A 473 -9.61 -15.51 29.97
N ALA A 474 -9.15 -14.75 30.97
CA ALA A 474 -8.02 -13.84 30.84
C ALA A 474 -7.02 -14.05 31.99
N THR A 475 -5.74 -13.85 31.71
CA THR A 475 -4.66 -13.92 32.70
C THR A 475 -4.05 -12.54 32.82
N ASP A 476 -4.24 -11.91 33.98
CA ASP A 476 -3.66 -10.62 34.28
C ASP A 476 -2.13 -10.70 34.30
N LEU A 477 -1.48 -9.75 33.63
CA LEU A 477 -0.04 -9.61 33.62
C LEU A 477 0.36 -8.22 34.13
N THR A 478 1.30 -8.19 35.05
CA THR A 478 2.01 -6.98 35.44
C THR A 478 3.06 -6.63 34.39
N GLN A 479 3.80 -7.64 33.90
CA GLN A 479 4.78 -7.47 32.85
C GLN A 479 4.92 -8.74 32.01
N LEU A 480 5.11 -8.59 30.70
CA LEU A 480 5.57 -9.64 29.79
C LEU A 480 6.73 -9.06 28.98
N SER A 481 7.87 -9.72 28.93
CA SER A 481 9.05 -9.26 28.18
C SER A 481 9.67 -10.39 27.37
N ALA A 482 10.19 -10.07 26.19
CA ALA A 482 10.96 -10.99 25.36
C ALA A 482 11.88 -10.25 24.39
N SER A 483 13.04 -10.84 24.10
CA SER A 483 13.93 -10.46 23.01
C SER A 483 13.87 -11.51 21.91
N PHE A 484 13.65 -11.05 20.68
CA PHE A 484 13.60 -11.90 19.49
C PHE A 484 14.77 -11.59 18.57
N ARG A 485 15.47 -12.64 18.13
CA ARG A 485 16.38 -12.60 16.99
C ARG A 485 15.68 -13.24 15.79
N ILE A 486 15.57 -12.47 14.72
CA ILE A 486 14.87 -12.87 13.49
C ILE A 486 15.92 -13.19 12.43
N ASP A 487 15.82 -14.38 11.84
CA ASP A 487 16.58 -14.80 10.66
C ASP A 487 15.64 -15.43 9.65
N LYS A 488 15.58 -14.86 8.43
CA LYS A 488 14.74 -15.33 7.32
C LYS A 488 13.30 -15.68 7.75
N GLY A 489 12.64 -14.73 8.40
CA GLY A 489 11.25 -14.86 8.84
C GLY A 489 11.04 -15.75 10.08
N GLN A 490 12.09 -16.40 10.61
CA GLN A 490 12.00 -17.15 11.85
C GLN A 490 12.52 -16.30 13.02
N ALA A 491 11.62 -15.93 13.92
CA ALA A 491 11.96 -15.23 15.16
C ALA A 491 12.21 -16.25 16.28
N THR A 492 13.31 -16.08 17.02
CA THR A 492 13.72 -16.97 18.12
C THR A 492 13.90 -16.18 19.39
N THR A 493 13.42 -16.68 20.52
CA THR A 493 13.58 -16.08 21.84
C THR A 493 14.00 -17.11 22.88
N SER A 494 14.82 -16.68 23.85
CA SER A 494 15.31 -17.51 24.96
C SER A 494 15.08 -16.87 26.33
N ASP A 495 14.46 -15.69 26.35
CA ASP A 495 14.33 -14.83 27.52
C ASP A 495 12.88 -14.35 27.72
N LEU A 496 11.90 -15.15 27.27
CA LEU A 496 10.50 -14.90 27.53
C LEU A 496 10.26 -14.92 29.05
N ASN A 497 9.71 -13.83 29.57
CA ASN A 497 9.45 -13.68 30.99
C ASN A 497 8.12 -12.98 31.23
N LEU A 498 7.19 -13.68 31.89
CA LEU A 498 5.89 -13.18 32.31
C LEU A 498 5.86 -13.06 33.83
N VAL A 499 5.35 -11.92 34.28
CA VAL A 499 5.12 -11.58 35.66
C VAL A 499 3.66 -11.21 35.83
N GLY A 500 2.91 -12.03 36.56
CA GLY A 500 1.55 -11.74 37.01
C GLY A 500 1.46 -11.69 38.54
N PRO A 501 0.29 -11.29 39.09
CA PRO A 501 0.10 -11.18 40.53
C PRO A 501 0.31 -12.49 41.30
N LEU A 502 -0.09 -13.63 40.70
CA LEU A 502 -0.04 -14.95 41.33
C LEU A 502 0.86 -15.94 40.59
N VAL A 503 1.43 -15.55 39.45
CA VAL A 503 2.16 -16.44 38.55
C VAL A 503 3.41 -15.77 37.98
N ARG A 504 4.47 -16.56 37.82
CA ARG A 504 5.67 -16.22 37.06
C ARG A 504 5.85 -17.26 35.98
N VAL A 505 6.20 -16.86 34.76
CA VAL A 505 6.45 -17.80 33.66
C VAL A 505 7.75 -17.42 32.97
N THR A 506 8.64 -18.39 32.80
CA THR A 506 9.84 -18.24 31.94
C THR A 506 9.72 -19.15 30.74
N GLY A 507 10.28 -18.79 29.59
CA GLY A 507 10.17 -19.65 28.42
C GLY A 507 11.14 -19.36 27.30
N THR A 508 11.15 -20.28 26.35
CA THR A 508 11.93 -20.20 25.11
C THR A 508 11.04 -20.63 23.96
N GLY A 509 11.33 -20.17 22.75
CA GLY A 509 10.55 -20.62 21.60
C GLY A 509 10.86 -19.89 20.31
N THR A 510 10.04 -20.19 19.32
CA THR A 510 10.14 -19.65 17.98
C THR A 510 8.79 -19.17 17.47
N VAL A 511 8.82 -18.22 16.54
CA VAL A 511 7.68 -17.75 15.77
C VAL A 511 8.09 -17.76 14.30
N ASP A 512 7.35 -18.49 13.48
CA ASP A 512 7.48 -18.40 12.02
C ASP A 512 6.56 -17.29 11.53
N LEU A 513 7.16 -16.16 11.15
CA LEU A 513 6.41 -14.99 10.69
C LEU A 513 5.74 -15.24 9.34
N ALA A 514 6.31 -16.09 8.49
CA ALA A 514 5.76 -16.37 7.16
C ALA A 514 4.59 -17.36 7.24
N ALA A 515 4.71 -18.39 8.06
CA ALA A 515 3.67 -19.38 8.31
C ALA A 515 2.63 -18.92 9.35
N GLN A 516 2.88 -17.81 10.05
CA GLN A 516 2.04 -17.30 11.13
C GLN A 516 1.85 -18.32 12.27
N THR A 517 2.90 -19.09 12.57
CA THR A 517 2.89 -20.12 13.61
C THR A 517 3.84 -19.79 14.74
N LEU A 518 3.56 -20.35 15.91
CA LEU A 518 4.38 -20.23 17.09
C LEU A 518 4.69 -21.62 17.66
N ALA A 519 5.80 -21.71 18.40
CA ALA A 519 6.21 -22.89 19.14
C ALA A 519 7.00 -22.43 20.37
N PHE A 520 6.34 -22.37 21.51
CA PHE A 520 6.93 -21.99 22.79
C PHE A 520 6.87 -23.13 23.80
N GLN A 521 7.93 -23.22 24.59
CA GLN A 521 7.99 -24.02 25.80
C GLN A 521 8.12 -23.05 26.98
N VAL A 522 7.17 -23.13 27.91
CA VAL A 522 7.07 -22.21 29.04
C VAL A 522 6.97 -22.95 30.37
N GLU A 523 7.54 -22.38 31.42
CA GLU A 523 7.59 -22.96 32.76
C GLU A 523 6.83 -22.07 33.76
N PRO A 524 5.56 -22.35 34.04
CA PRO A 524 4.78 -21.60 35.01
C PRO A 524 5.16 -21.97 36.46
N LYS A 525 5.31 -20.94 37.31
CA LYS A 525 5.56 -21.03 38.75
C LYS A 525 4.53 -20.20 39.50
N LEU A 526 3.98 -20.75 40.58
CA LEU A 526 3.03 -20.03 41.42
C LEU A 526 3.77 -19.24 42.48
N VAL A 527 3.36 -17.99 42.66
CA VAL A 527 3.82 -17.17 43.79
C VAL A 527 2.74 -17.26 44.87
N MET A 528 3.02 -17.98 45.96
CA MET A 528 2.14 -17.95 47.12
C MET A 528 2.43 -16.67 47.90
N THR A 529 1.48 -15.72 47.88
CA THR A 529 1.50 -14.62 48.85
C THR A 529 0.77 -15.09 50.10
N THR A 530 1.52 -15.40 51.16
CA THR A 530 0.92 -15.48 52.50
C THR A 530 0.59 -14.05 52.95
N GLU A 531 -0.69 -13.67 52.86
CA GLU A 531 -1.19 -12.50 53.58
C GLU A 531 -0.89 -12.70 55.07
N GLY A 532 0.04 -11.92 55.63
CA GLY A 532 0.13 -11.76 57.09
C GLY A 532 1.50 -11.81 57.76
N GLN A 533 2.62 -12.13 57.09
CA GLN A 533 3.95 -12.02 57.73
C GLN A 533 5.05 -11.89 56.69
N GLY A 534 5.73 -10.74 56.67
CA GLY A 534 6.72 -10.32 55.67
C GLY A 534 7.99 -11.19 55.58
N ARG A 535 7.86 -12.42 55.07
CA ARG A 535 8.96 -13.20 54.51
C ARG A 535 8.62 -13.52 53.06
N SER A 536 9.47 -13.04 52.14
CA SER A 536 9.51 -13.45 50.74
C SER A 536 9.80 -14.94 50.65
N SER A 537 8.77 -15.76 50.52
CA SER A 537 8.92 -17.18 50.14
C SER A 537 9.23 -17.28 48.65
N ASP A 538 10.25 -18.08 48.29
CA ASP A 538 10.57 -18.37 46.89
C ASP A 538 9.36 -18.97 46.16
N PRO A 539 9.10 -18.61 44.89
CA PRO A 539 7.99 -19.15 44.11
C PRO A 539 8.08 -20.69 44.01
N VAL A 540 7.02 -21.40 44.40
CA VAL A 540 6.94 -22.85 44.25
C VAL A 540 6.55 -23.16 42.80
N GLY A 541 7.48 -23.74 42.04
CA GLY A 541 7.26 -24.11 40.64
C GLY A 541 6.29 -25.30 40.51
N LEU A 542 5.42 -25.28 39.50
CA LEU A 542 4.55 -26.42 39.17
C LEU A 542 5.34 -27.63 38.66
N GLY A 543 6.56 -27.39 38.18
CA GLY A 543 7.51 -28.43 37.77
C GLY A 543 7.23 -29.08 36.41
N ILE A 544 6.10 -28.73 35.76
CA ILE A 544 5.66 -29.26 34.45
C ILE A 544 5.75 -28.14 33.39
N PRO A 545 6.61 -28.26 32.37
CA PRO A 545 6.63 -27.36 31.23
C PRO A 545 5.30 -27.41 30.46
N VAL A 546 4.89 -26.28 29.89
CA VAL A 546 3.70 -26.15 29.05
C VAL A 546 4.17 -25.81 27.64
N MET A 547 3.68 -26.55 26.65
CA MET A 547 3.91 -26.30 25.24
C MET A 547 2.78 -25.44 24.67
N ILE A 548 3.13 -24.48 23.83
CA ILE A 548 2.22 -23.59 23.10
C ILE A 548 2.62 -23.65 21.62
N ASP A 549 1.84 -24.33 20.77
CA ASP A 549 2.17 -24.52 19.35
C ASP A 549 1.02 -24.26 18.38
N GLY A 550 1.34 -24.09 17.10
CA GLY A 550 0.34 -23.95 16.03
C GLY A 550 0.18 -22.52 15.52
N PRO A 551 -0.90 -22.22 14.78
CA PRO A 551 -1.18 -20.87 14.28
C PRO A 551 -1.29 -19.86 15.43
N TRP A 552 -0.70 -18.67 15.30
CA TRP A 552 -0.75 -17.68 16.38
C TRP A 552 -2.16 -17.17 16.68
N ALA A 553 -3.08 -17.30 15.72
CA ALA A 553 -4.47 -16.88 15.84
C ALA A 553 -5.25 -17.87 16.72
N ASP A 554 -4.81 -19.13 16.76
CA ASP A 554 -5.40 -20.16 17.59
C ASP A 554 -4.37 -21.21 18.03
N PRO A 555 -3.53 -20.87 19.03
CA PRO A 555 -2.47 -21.74 19.47
C PRO A 555 -3.02 -22.83 20.39
N ARG A 556 -2.50 -24.05 20.23
CA ARG A 556 -2.77 -25.18 21.13
C ARG A 556 -1.86 -25.09 22.33
N ILE A 557 -2.43 -25.37 23.50
CA ILE A 557 -1.72 -25.28 24.77
C ILE A 557 -1.88 -26.60 25.51
N TYR A 558 -0.77 -27.24 25.87
CA TYR A 558 -0.81 -28.55 26.54
C TYR A 558 0.41 -28.75 27.46
N PRO A 559 0.26 -29.52 28.55
CA PRO A 559 1.41 -29.86 29.39
C PRO A 559 2.37 -30.79 28.62
N ASP A 560 3.67 -30.57 28.79
CA ASP A 560 4.68 -31.49 28.28
C ASP A 560 4.72 -32.75 29.16
N ILE A 561 3.87 -33.71 28.82
CA ILE A 561 3.83 -35.05 29.44
C ILE A 561 4.90 -35.99 28.87
N ALA A 562 5.56 -35.62 27.76
CA ALA A 562 6.62 -36.45 27.17
C ALA A 562 7.84 -36.47 28.11
N GLY A 563 8.22 -35.31 28.66
CA GLY A 563 9.30 -35.23 29.67
C GLY A 563 9.02 -36.00 30.98
N ILE A 564 7.75 -36.25 31.32
CA ILE A 564 7.34 -37.07 32.47
C ILE A 564 7.49 -38.57 32.15
N THR A 565 7.26 -38.96 30.90
CA THR A 565 7.36 -40.35 30.44
C THR A 565 8.81 -40.78 30.21
N ASP A 566 9.66 -39.84 29.78
CA ASP A 566 11.10 -40.07 29.57
C ASP A 566 11.90 -40.13 30.89
N ASN A 567 11.41 -39.53 31.98
CA ASN A 567 12.08 -39.54 33.28
C ASN A 567 11.11 -39.59 34.48
N PRO A 568 10.45 -40.74 34.71
CA PRO A 568 9.38 -40.89 35.71
C PRO A 568 9.88 -40.66 37.16
N ASP A 569 11.15 -40.97 37.45
CA ASP A 569 11.74 -40.77 38.77
C ASP A 569 11.88 -39.28 39.13
N ALA A 570 12.24 -38.43 38.16
CA ALA A 570 12.37 -36.98 38.34
C ALA A 570 10.99 -36.31 38.53
N ALA A 571 9.97 -36.78 37.83
CA ALA A 571 8.60 -36.33 37.99
C ALA A 571 8.03 -36.72 39.38
N TYR A 572 8.28 -37.96 39.83
CA TYR A 572 7.88 -38.41 41.15
C TYR A 572 8.61 -37.67 42.28
N ALA A 573 9.91 -37.38 42.10
CA ALA A 573 10.68 -36.57 43.05
C ALA A 573 10.10 -35.15 43.19
N LYS A 574 9.77 -34.49 42.08
CA LYS A 574 9.13 -33.17 42.07
C LYS A 574 7.73 -33.17 42.71
N LEU A 575 6.92 -34.21 42.47
CA LEU A 575 5.61 -34.37 43.11
C LEU A 575 5.74 -34.59 44.62
N LYS A 576 6.73 -35.37 45.07
CA LYS A 576 7.03 -35.59 46.49
C LYS A 576 7.49 -34.31 47.19
N GLU A 577 8.22 -33.45 46.48
CA GLU A 577 8.64 -32.14 46.95
C GLU A 577 7.45 -31.16 47.03
N MET A 578 6.57 -31.17 46.03
CA MET A 578 5.32 -30.39 46.01
C MET A 578 4.39 -30.78 47.17
N GLY A 579 4.26 -32.08 47.47
CA GLY A 579 3.48 -32.58 48.62
C GLY A 579 4.04 -32.12 49.97
N LYS A 580 5.36 -31.91 50.07
CA LYS A 580 5.98 -31.37 51.30
C LYS A 580 5.76 -29.88 51.46
N GLY A 581 5.77 -29.10 50.36
CA GLY A 581 5.56 -27.65 50.41
C GLY A 581 4.10 -27.23 50.61
N LEU A 582 3.14 -27.99 50.09
CA LEU A 582 1.71 -27.65 50.13
C LEU A 582 1.00 -28.18 51.40
N PHE A 583 1.51 -29.25 52.02
CA PHE A 583 0.89 -29.91 53.17
C PHE A 583 1.81 -30.00 54.41
N GLY A 584 3.05 -29.55 54.31
CA GLY A 584 4.04 -29.58 55.40
C GLY A 584 4.15 -28.24 56.11
N GLY A 585 3.10 -27.79 56.79
CA GLY A 585 3.16 -26.51 57.50
C GLY A 585 2.09 -26.33 58.56
N GLY A 586 2.27 -26.95 59.74
CA GLY A 586 1.66 -26.45 60.98
C GLY A 586 1.27 -27.50 62.03
N GLY A 587 2.06 -27.58 63.09
CA GLY A 587 1.56 -27.94 64.43
C GLY A 587 1.65 -29.41 64.85
N GLN A 588 2.26 -29.64 66.02
CA GLN A 588 2.40 -30.91 66.71
C GLN A 588 1.08 -31.68 66.87
N SER A 589 1.06 -32.94 66.41
CA SER A 589 0.36 -34.02 67.10
C SER A 589 1.09 -35.34 66.82
N ASP A 590 1.66 -35.91 67.89
CA ASP A 590 2.13 -37.28 67.95
C ASP A 590 0.91 -38.21 67.82
N GLN A 591 0.57 -38.59 66.58
CA GLN A 591 -0.30 -39.74 66.30
C GLN A 591 -0.12 -40.20 64.85
N PRO A 592 0.17 -41.48 64.60
CA PRO A 592 0.44 -41.97 63.25
C PRO A 592 -0.86 -42.12 62.47
N LEU A 593 -1.27 -41.08 61.74
CA LEU A 593 -2.31 -41.15 60.71
C LEU A 593 -1.71 -41.54 59.35
N GLY A 594 -0.92 -42.62 59.35
CA GLY A 594 -0.32 -43.23 58.15
C GLY A 594 -1.06 -44.46 57.62
N GLY A 595 -2.20 -44.84 58.23
CA GLY A 595 -2.86 -46.13 57.93
C GLY A 595 -3.87 -46.11 56.79
N THR A 596 -4.70 -45.07 56.66
CA THR A 596 -5.98 -45.23 55.97
C THR A 596 -5.99 -44.89 54.48
N LEU A 597 -5.06 -44.08 53.97
CA LEU A 597 -5.00 -43.72 52.55
C LEU A 597 -4.14 -44.69 51.71
N GLY A 598 -3.09 -45.27 52.31
CA GLY A 598 -2.25 -46.29 51.67
C GLY A 598 -2.97 -47.63 51.51
N GLU A 599 -3.78 -48.03 52.49
CA GLU A 599 -4.58 -49.25 52.43
C GLU A 599 -5.76 -49.15 51.45
N THR A 600 -6.39 -47.98 51.30
CA THR A 600 -7.48 -47.78 50.33
C THR A 600 -7.02 -47.80 48.87
N LEU A 601 -5.81 -47.30 48.59
CA LEU A 601 -5.21 -47.35 47.25
C LEU A 601 -4.67 -48.74 46.93
N GLY A 602 -4.12 -49.45 47.92
CA GLY A 602 -3.71 -50.85 47.79
C GLY A 602 -4.88 -51.78 47.47
N ASN A 603 -6.03 -51.62 48.15
CA ASN A 603 -7.22 -52.45 47.91
C ASN A 603 -7.89 -52.18 46.55
N LEU A 604 -7.86 -50.94 46.04
CA LEU A 604 -8.41 -50.59 44.72
C LEU A 604 -7.55 -51.11 43.55
N LEU A 605 -6.22 -51.10 43.70
CA LEU A 605 -5.30 -51.67 42.72
C LEU A 605 -5.34 -53.20 42.71
N GLN A 606 -5.58 -53.84 43.86
CA GLN A 606 -5.74 -55.28 43.96
C GLN A 606 -7.10 -55.78 43.44
N GLN A 607 -8.17 -54.96 43.54
CA GLN A 607 -9.48 -55.25 42.94
C GLN A 607 -9.50 -55.11 41.41
N GLY A 608 -8.68 -54.22 40.82
CA GLY A 608 -8.65 -53.97 39.37
C GLY A 608 -7.87 -55.00 38.54
N LEU A 609 -6.96 -55.77 39.15
CA LEU A 609 -6.02 -56.65 38.41
C LEU A 609 -6.25 -58.16 38.66
N GLY A 610 -7.30 -58.55 39.40
CA GLY A 610 -7.47 -59.91 39.93
C GLY A 610 -8.52 -60.83 39.30
N GLN A 611 -9.22 -60.46 38.23
CA GLN A 611 -10.27 -61.34 37.65
C GLN A 611 -10.17 -61.50 36.14
N SER A 612 -9.41 -62.52 35.74
CA SER A 612 -9.54 -63.14 34.42
C SER A 612 -10.22 -64.52 34.53
N ARG A 613 -11.32 -64.67 33.75
CA ARG A 613 -11.99 -65.88 33.22
C ARG A 613 -12.94 -66.70 34.11
N SER A 614 -14.22 -66.77 33.69
CA SER A 614 -14.78 -67.90 32.92
C SER A 614 -16.27 -67.69 32.53
N LEU A 615 -16.63 -67.94 31.26
CA LEU A 615 -18.01 -68.02 30.73
C LEU A 615 -18.79 -69.25 31.28
N PRO A 616 -20.15 -69.25 31.24
CA PRO A 616 -20.83 -70.01 30.17
C PRO A 616 -22.13 -69.38 29.57
N SER A 617 -22.16 -69.37 28.24
CA SER A 617 -23.17 -69.73 27.20
C SER A 617 -24.70 -69.50 27.28
N GLN A 618 -25.20 -69.08 26.10
CA GLN A 618 -26.57 -69.12 25.49
C GLN A 618 -27.43 -67.85 25.74
N THR A 619 -28.01 -67.15 24.75
CA THR A 619 -28.58 -67.56 23.45
C THR A 619 -28.59 -66.38 22.45
N GLN A 620 -28.56 -66.73 21.18
CA GLN A 620 -28.37 -65.88 19.99
C GLN A 620 -29.68 -65.23 19.50
N PRO A 621 -29.65 -63.95 19.09
CA PRO A 621 -30.37 -63.53 17.88
C PRO A 621 -29.41 -63.00 16.81
N ASN A 622 -29.67 -63.37 15.56
CA ASN A 622 -28.88 -63.02 14.39
C ASN A 622 -28.65 -61.50 14.24
N PRO A 623 -27.45 -61.06 13.85
CA PRO A 623 -27.22 -59.70 13.39
C PRO A 623 -27.71 -59.50 11.94
N PRO A 624 -28.19 -58.29 11.59
CA PRO A 624 -28.50 -57.92 10.21
C PRO A 624 -27.21 -57.84 9.36
N PRO A 625 -27.30 -58.02 8.03
CA PRO A 625 -26.13 -58.14 7.16
C PRO A 625 -25.33 -56.84 7.09
N ALA A 626 -24.00 -56.97 7.10
CA ALA A 626 -23.09 -55.88 6.82
C ALA A 626 -23.17 -55.46 5.34
N PRO A 627 -23.08 -54.16 5.03
CA PRO A 627 -22.88 -53.70 3.65
C PRO A 627 -21.55 -54.23 3.11
N GLN A 628 -21.63 -54.81 1.91
CA GLN A 628 -20.50 -55.34 1.17
C GLN A 628 -19.51 -54.23 0.82
N SER A 629 -18.24 -54.49 1.11
CA SER A 629 -17.11 -53.76 0.56
C SER A 629 -16.90 -54.16 -0.90
N ASP A 630 -17.06 -53.21 -1.82
CA ASP A 630 -16.68 -53.39 -3.22
C ASP A 630 -15.16 -53.67 -3.35
N PRO A 631 -14.75 -54.53 -4.29
CA PRO A 631 -13.34 -54.77 -4.59
C PRO A 631 -12.70 -53.55 -5.29
N PRO A 632 -11.38 -53.37 -5.16
CA PRO A 632 -10.68 -52.26 -5.79
C PRO A 632 -10.72 -52.39 -7.33
N PRO A 633 -10.88 -51.28 -8.07
CA PRO A 633 -10.86 -51.31 -9.52
C PRO A 633 -9.47 -51.71 -10.06
N PRO A 634 -9.39 -52.41 -11.20
CA PRO A 634 -8.13 -52.79 -11.82
C PRO A 634 -7.34 -51.57 -12.31
N PRO A 635 -6.00 -51.68 -12.46
CA PRO A 635 -5.18 -50.56 -12.89
C PRO A 635 -5.49 -50.17 -14.34
N SER A 636 -6.00 -48.96 -14.52
CA SER A 636 -6.18 -48.34 -15.82
C SER A 636 -4.82 -48.01 -16.43
N GLN A 637 -4.44 -48.78 -17.45
CA GLN A 637 -3.51 -48.36 -18.48
C GLN A 637 -4.08 -47.12 -19.19
N ASP A 638 -3.56 -45.95 -18.89
CA ASP A 638 -3.57 -44.80 -19.81
C ASP A 638 -2.56 -43.74 -19.36
N SER A 639 -1.29 -44.08 -19.51
CA SER A 639 -0.18 -43.12 -19.58
C SER A 639 0.74 -43.49 -20.74
N GLN A 640 0.16 -43.64 -21.94
CA GLN A 640 0.91 -43.73 -23.20
C GLN A 640 0.28 -42.85 -24.29
N PRO A 641 0.49 -41.52 -24.22
CA PRO A 641 0.76 -40.80 -25.46
C PRO A 641 2.01 -39.92 -25.42
N MET A 642 2.62 -39.67 -24.24
CA MET A 642 3.76 -38.75 -24.14
C MET A 642 5.12 -39.43 -24.41
N ASN A 643 5.27 -40.71 -24.08
CA ASN A 643 6.52 -41.46 -24.28
C ASN A 643 6.74 -41.94 -25.72
N ASP A 644 5.68 -42.07 -26.53
CA ASP A 644 5.81 -42.39 -27.95
C ASP A 644 6.04 -41.15 -28.82
N LEU A 645 5.58 -39.97 -28.39
CA LEU A 645 5.91 -38.68 -29.02
C LEU A 645 7.39 -38.29 -28.81
N LEU A 646 7.99 -38.64 -27.67
CA LEU A 646 9.41 -38.39 -27.40
C LEU A 646 10.36 -39.38 -28.11
N ARG A 647 9.88 -40.57 -28.49
CA ARG A 647 10.65 -41.53 -29.31
C ARG A 647 10.61 -41.26 -30.81
N GLN A 648 9.62 -40.50 -31.30
CA GLN A 648 9.54 -40.09 -32.71
C GLN A 648 10.31 -38.80 -33.04
N LEU A 649 10.67 -37.98 -32.03
CA LEU A 649 11.37 -36.71 -32.22
C LEU A 649 12.91 -36.79 -32.11
N PHE A 650 13.48 -37.88 -31.60
CA PHE A 650 14.93 -37.99 -31.35
C PHE A 650 15.60 -39.28 -31.85
N ASN A 651 15.04 -39.93 -32.88
CA ASN A 651 15.74 -41.02 -33.56
C ASN A 651 16.09 -40.67 -35.01
N ARG A 652 17.01 -39.71 -35.16
CA ARG A 652 18.08 -39.66 -36.17
C ARG A 652 19.23 -38.79 -35.67
#